data_AF-A0A0V1LRT2-F1
#
_entry.id   AF-A0A0V1LRT2-F1
#
_cell.length_a   1.000
_cell.length_b   1.000
_cell.length_c   1.000
_cell.angle_alpha   90.00
_cell.angle_beta   90.00
_cell.angle_gamma   90.00
#
_symmetry.space_group_name_H-M   'P 1'
#
loop_
_entity.id
_entity.type
_entity.pdbx_description
1 polymer ?
#
loop_
_entity_poly.entity_id
_entity_poly.type
_entity_poly.pdbx_seq_one_letter_code
_entity_poly.pdbx_strand_id
1 'polypeptide(L)'
;MKEKRVRADQSSRNDHQQPYCRFGKLSLFDFVMALRFLTLENVIDYLETLSPEDQMNAEVCQLPPLCEDSNLTDEEPIEENDLAEVMPLDVCGELDVTLGSDVIEDADDLYESSDSQTWSKRKSLNHVFENVPVLPLSTLAPELIPLNPIELFYKIMPKEEMAHFAEMTERYALQKGVTLSVEEEDIEKFFGLLLLSGYNCVPCENMFWSTAEDLAVPIARATMSRNRFHDLKKYFHIVDNMTLQEGDKLAKISPMYENMGKRLRQWGKEIRFGFKVWTMASSSGYPYAMQIYAGNERDRNKEPLGFSVVKEMVSHLSEPNKYHVYFDSFFTSPHLMKELTQKGIKATGTIRDARIRNCPLMRPEVITEKSRGYFDHTCDGDMYVCRWNDNVTVTIASNYHTHFPVGSVKRYSRAEKKHVNITQPNIIRQYNQCVNGVSVMDKTLSSYRPKIRSKKWWWSLFSHALNMAVVAAWKLHRELHTTTSDQLSHLEFRRFITIHLLHAMPFVRSQSGPRSHLPVSLRSSHGHYLQSCTQGRLYLCIFWVNVYIRLFYMAFRFLFSVPGSVRGTVRISFSQHQAKHWISGKPLVVNPCQHYAVSVKAVYKREKPHINVGTIGHVDHVLAEKKCATFKKYEEIDNAPEEMSRGITINVAHLEYETEKRHYGHVDCPGHADYIKNMITGTSQIDGAILVVAATEGVMPQTREHLILAKQIGVEQMIIFLNKVDEADAEMVELVETEVRELLGEFGYDADNTPVIAGSALCALQDTKPEIGRERVLSLLDAADTWFKIPLRDLDKPFLFPVEHVYSIKGRGTVVTGKLIRGKMKKGDAFELIGFGSKVKGTISGIETYHKTVDVGEAGDQLGLLIKGVSKDDVRRGIVIVPQNAGFKDCVRFEAKTYFLKPEEGGQTKPLANFYSDVAYSLTWNRPVILQIVDKDLVMPGEDANIIVNLGVPVYVEPQQRFTLRSNCQTVGTGVVTKLLNEVPAEIVDKKLRKKAMREEVEKLGFNPYSEDVGRKLKLKGE
;
A
#
# COMPACT_ATOMS: atom_id res chain seq x y z
N MET A 1 35.98 -12.46 -58.91
CA MET A 1 37.12 -11.53 -59.10
C MET A 1 36.62 -10.25 -59.75
N LYS A 2 37.29 -9.11 -59.47
CA LYS A 2 37.12 -7.77 -60.06
C LYS A 2 35.80 -6.99 -59.80
N GLU A 3 35.98 -5.91 -59.04
CA GLU A 3 35.56 -4.50 -59.32
C GLU A 3 34.18 -4.19 -59.93
N LYS A 4 33.41 -3.28 -59.29
CA LYS A 4 33.48 -1.82 -59.59
C LYS A 4 32.66 -0.94 -58.62
N ARG A 5 33.07 0.34 -58.52
CA ARG A 5 32.37 1.47 -57.86
C ARG A 5 31.16 1.95 -58.69
N VAL A 6 30.17 2.61 -58.05
CA VAL A 6 29.54 3.91 -58.46
C VAL A 6 29.00 4.64 -57.19
N ARG A 7 28.79 5.97 -57.25
CA ARG A 7 28.29 6.89 -56.20
C ARG A 7 26.83 7.36 -56.47
N ALA A 8 26.21 7.99 -55.45
CA ALA A 8 24.98 8.82 -55.50
C ALA A 8 23.66 8.03 -55.73
N ASP A 9 22.47 8.50 -55.33
CA ASP A 9 22.04 9.89 -55.00
C ASP A 9 20.90 9.96 -53.95
N GLN A 10 20.31 11.15 -53.77
CA GLN A 10 19.34 11.54 -52.71
C GLN A 10 17.88 11.05 -52.85
N SER A 11 17.17 11.08 -51.71
CA SER A 11 15.77 11.58 -51.51
C SER A 11 14.56 10.63 -51.31
N SER A 12 13.78 11.00 -50.28
CA SER A 12 12.30 10.90 -50.14
C SER A 12 11.56 9.59 -49.75
N ARG A 13 10.77 9.74 -48.65
CA ARG A 13 9.38 9.31 -48.37
C ARG A 13 8.92 7.83 -48.49
N ASN A 14 8.44 7.36 -47.33
CA ASN A 14 7.18 6.66 -47.05
C ASN A 14 6.88 5.21 -47.53
N ASP A 15 6.49 4.44 -46.49
CA ASP A 15 5.40 3.47 -46.40
C ASP A 15 5.50 2.02 -46.95
N HIS A 16 5.12 1.14 -46.01
CA HIS A 16 4.61 -0.24 -46.13
C HIS A 16 5.47 -1.31 -46.82
N GLN A 17 5.90 -2.32 -46.05
CA GLN A 17 5.30 -3.67 -46.08
C GLN A 17 5.83 -4.60 -44.97
N GLN A 18 5.09 -5.69 -44.71
CA GLN A 18 5.29 -6.66 -43.63
C GLN A 18 6.60 -7.47 -43.74
N PRO A 19 7.16 -7.99 -42.62
CA PRO A 19 8.40 -8.74 -42.63
C PRO A 19 8.22 -10.23 -42.98
N TYR A 20 9.12 -10.76 -43.82
CA TYR A 20 9.35 -12.20 -43.95
C TYR A 20 10.20 -12.73 -42.79
N CYS A 21 9.83 -13.88 -42.23
CA CYS A 21 10.62 -14.58 -41.22
C CYS A 21 11.98 -15.08 -41.77
N ARG A 22 13.09 -14.76 -41.10
CA ARG A 22 14.28 -15.65 -41.01
C ARG A 22 15.00 -15.48 -39.67
N PHE A 23 15.30 -16.61 -39.02
CA PHE A 23 16.20 -16.68 -37.87
C PHE A 23 17.63 -16.26 -38.25
N GLY A 24 18.29 -15.48 -37.39
CA GLY A 24 19.71 -15.18 -37.54
C GLY A 24 20.27 -14.26 -36.46
N LYS A 25 20.91 -14.85 -35.44
CA LYS A 25 21.90 -14.25 -34.52
C LYS A 25 21.76 -12.74 -34.24
N LEU A 26 21.10 -12.40 -33.13
CA LEU A 26 21.17 -11.06 -32.53
C LEU A 26 22.62 -10.66 -32.28
N SER A 27 22.93 -9.40 -32.56
CA SER A 27 24.29 -8.86 -32.46
C SER A 27 24.46 -8.06 -31.17
N LEU A 28 25.71 -7.79 -30.79
CA LEU A 28 26.03 -6.98 -29.61
C LEU A 28 25.52 -5.52 -29.69
N PHE A 29 24.98 -5.10 -30.84
CA PHE A 29 24.51 -3.74 -31.09
C PHE A 29 23.08 -3.51 -30.55
N ASP A 30 22.23 -4.54 -30.53
CA ASP A 30 20.87 -4.46 -30.01
C ASP A 30 20.86 -4.36 -28.46
N PHE A 31 21.93 -4.80 -27.81
CA PHE A 31 22.13 -4.70 -26.35
C PHE A 31 22.42 -3.27 -25.87
N VAL A 32 22.77 -2.35 -26.79
CA VAL A 32 23.15 -0.96 -26.46
C VAL A 32 21.99 0.03 -26.67
N MET A 33 20.96 -0.33 -27.44
CA MET A 33 19.78 0.53 -27.64
C MET A 33 18.70 0.39 -26.55
N ALA A 34 18.79 -0.62 -25.67
CA ALA A 34 17.87 -0.80 -24.54
C ALA A 34 18.19 0.09 -23.32
N LEU A 35 19.24 0.91 -23.38
CA LEU A 35 19.70 1.74 -22.25
C LEU A 35 18.93 3.07 -22.08
N ARG A 36 18.09 3.47 -23.04
CA ARG A 36 17.30 4.71 -22.92
C ARG A 36 15.85 4.41 -22.50
N PHE A 37 15.51 4.86 -21.29
CA PHE A 37 14.19 4.85 -20.66
C PHE A 37 13.68 3.47 -20.19
N LEU A 38 14.09 3.06 -18.99
CA LEU A 38 13.37 2.08 -18.19
C LEU A 38 12.58 2.77 -17.06
N THR A 39 11.28 2.50 -16.98
CA THR A 39 10.47 2.80 -15.79
C THR A 39 10.75 1.78 -14.68
N LEU A 40 10.29 2.07 -13.46
CA LEU A 40 10.44 1.15 -12.31
C LEU A 40 9.82 -0.23 -12.58
N GLU A 41 8.73 -0.28 -13.36
CA GLU A 41 8.04 -1.50 -13.76
C GLU A 41 8.89 -2.33 -14.75
N ASN A 42 9.46 -1.70 -15.78
CA ASN A 42 10.34 -2.38 -16.74
C ASN A 42 11.57 -3.03 -16.07
N VAL A 43 12.07 -2.45 -14.96
CA VAL A 43 13.17 -3.03 -14.17
C VAL A 43 12.69 -4.19 -13.30
N ILE A 44 11.48 -4.13 -12.74
CA ILE A 44 10.87 -5.26 -12.02
C ILE A 44 10.65 -6.42 -13.00
N ASP A 45 10.09 -6.16 -14.18
CA ASP A 45 9.91 -7.16 -15.23
C ASP A 45 11.26 -7.77 -15.64
N TYR A 46 12.29 -6.94 -15.88
CA TYR A 46 13.63 -7.43 -16.19
C TYR A 46 14.22 -8.30 -15.07
N LEU A 47 14.15 -7.87 -13.80
CA LEU A 47 14.55 -8.70 -12.66
C LEU A 47 13.76 -10.02 -12.61
N GLU A 48 12.46 -10.00 -12.89
CA GLU A 48 11.61 -11.18 -12.93
C GLU A 48 11.95 -12.15 -14.08
N THR A 49 12.60 -11.68 -15.16
CA THR A 49 13.16 -12.56 -16.23
C THR A 49 14.44 -13.30 -15.85
N LEU A 50 15.16 -12.86 -14.80
CA LEU A 50 16.43 -13.47 -14.37
C LEU A 50 16.25 -14.82 -13.69
N SER A 51 17.33 -15.61 -13.59
CA SER A 51 17.29 -16.86 -12.80
C SER A 51 17.13 -16.56 -11.30
N PRO A 52 16.61 -17.48 -10.47
CA PRO A 52 16.47 -17.26 -9.03
C PRO A 52 17.79 -17.01 -8.29
N GLU A 53 18.94 -17.42 -8.84
CA GLU A 53 20.26 -17.12 -8.30
C GLU A 53 20.71 -15.70 -8.69
N ASP A 54 20.46 -15.30 -9.95
CA ASP A 54 20.74 -13.95 -10.46
C ASP A 54 19.84 -12.90 -9.81
N GLN A 55 18.55 -13.21 -9.56
CA GLN A 55 17.62 -12.36 -8.80
C GLN A 55 18.10 -12.08 -7.36
N MET A 56 18.90 -12.97 -6.78
CA MET A 56 19.49 -12.79 -5.45
C MET A 56 20.81 -11.99 -5.46
N ASN A 57 21.37 -11.76 -6.66
CA ASN A 57 22.66 -11.13 -6.91
C ASN A 57 22.58 -9.83 -7.73
N ALA A 58 21.44 -9.55 -8.38
CA ALA A 58 21.21 -8.33 -9.13
C ALA A 58 21.10 -7.12 -8.19
N GLU A 59 21.94 -6.10 -8.41
CA GLU A 59 21.79 -4.81 -7.76
C GLU A 59 21.18 -3.80 -8.75
N VAL A 60 20.09 -3.15 -8.34
CA VAL A 60 19.45 -2.08 -9.11
C VAL A 60 19.90 -0.74 -8.53
N CYS A 61 20.61 0.03 -9.35
CA CYS A 61 21.09 1.37 -9.01
C CYS A 61 20.39 2.43 -9.86
N GLN A 62 19.56 3.22 -9.20
CA GLN A 62 18.86 4.36 -9.79
C GLN A 62 19.83 5.54 -9.88
N LEU A 63 20.40 5.80 -11.07
CA LEU A 63 21.41 6.84 -11.26
C LEU A 63 20.76 8.20 -11.58
N PRO A 64 21.28 9.33 -11.03
CA PRO A 64 20.84 10.67 -11.43
C PRO A 64 20.86 10.87 -12.96
N PRO A 65 19.96 11.73 -13.48
CA PRO A 65 19.73 11.87 -14.91
C PRO A 65 21.02 12.22 -15.64
N LEU A 66 21.30 11.49 -16.72
CA LEU A 66 22.44 11.78 -17.59
C LEU A 66 22.11 13.02 -18.42
N CYS A 67 22.99 14.01 -18.33
CA CYS A 67 23.00 15.13 -19.25
C CYS A 67 23.59 14.67 -20.60
N GLU A 68 22.74 14.52 -21.61
CA GLU A 68 23.20 14.52 -23.01
C GLU A 68 23.49 15.95 -23.50
N ASP A 69 22.80 16.94 -22.93
CA ASP A 69 23.07 18.37 -23.09
C ASP A 69 23.66 18.95 -21.79
N SER A 70 24.65 19.82 -21.91
CA SER A 70 25.53 20.31 -20.83
C SER A 70 24.89 21.25 -19.78
N ASN A 71 23.58 21.18 -19.58
CA ASN A 71 22.84 21.98 -18.60
C ASN A 71 22.27 21.08 -17.49
N LEU A 72 22.94 21.05 -16.34
CA LEU A 72 22.47 20.46 -15.09
C LEU A 72 21.15 21.12 -14.64
N THR A 73 19.99 20.57 -15.03
CA THR A 73 18.69 21.04 -14.53
C THR A 73 18.49 20.62 -13.06
N ASP A 74 17.99 21.56 -12.25
CA ASP A 74 17.88 21.39 -10.79
C ASP A 74 16.48 20.95 -10.34
N GLU A 75 15.48 21.07 -11.21
CA GLU A 75 14.05 20.89 -10.93
C GLU A 75 13.46 19.78 -11.82
N GLU A 76 12.62 18.93 -11.23
CA GLU A 76 11.81 17.93 -11.91
C GLU A 76 10.59 18.59 -12.62
N PRO A 77 10.19 18.11 -13.82
CA PRO A 77 9.02 18.62 -14.54
C PRO A 77 7.71 18.06 -13.94
N ILE A 78 7.42 18.44 -12.70
CA ILE A 78 6.25 18.01 -11.91
C ILE A 78 5.42 19.24 -11.52
N GLU A 79 4.09 19.14 -11.50
CA GLU A 79 3.22 20.23 -11.05
C GLU A 79 3.33 20.48 -9.54
N GLU A 80 3.22 21.73 -9.09
CA GLU A 80 3.51 22.11 -7.69
C GLU A 80 2.53 21.52 -6.66
N ASN A 81 1.36 21.04 -7.09
CA ASN A 81 0.31 20.54 -6.19
C ASN A 81 0.40 19.03 -5.91
N ASP A 82 1.08 18.23 -6.75
CA ASP A 82 1.06 16.75 -6.67
C ASP A 82 2.18 16.13 -5.80
N LEU A 83 3.05 16.97 -5.23
CA LEU A 83 4.22 16.55 -4.43
C LEU A 83 3.91 15.72 -3.16
N ALA A 84 2.62 15.49 -2.83
CA ALA A 84 2.19 14.77 -1.63
C ALA A 84 1.99 13.26 -1.82
N GLU A 85 1.55 12.81 -3.01
CA GLU A 85 1.08 11.43 -3.23
C GLU A 85 1.83 10.65 -4.31
N VAL A 86 2.74 11.31 -5.05
CA VAL A 86 3.66 10.64 -5.97
C VAL A 86 4.65 9.75 -5.19
N MET A 87 4.41 8.44 -5.21
CA MET A 87 5.51 7.46 -5.25
C MET A 87 6.37 7.84 -6.46
N PRO A 88 7.67 8.10 -6.32
CA PRO A 88 8.50 8.59 -7.42
C PRO A 88 8.66 7.52 -8.49
N LEU A 89 7.79 7.56 -9.50
CA LEU A 89 7.85 6.70 -10.69
C LEU A 89 8.98 7.17 -11.63
N ASP A 90 9.23 8.49 -11.68
CA ASP A 90 10.20 9.15 -12.58
C ASP A 90 11.27 9.99 -11.85
N VAL A 91 11.68 9.58 -10.64
CA VAL A 91 12.92 10.13 -10.06
C VAL A 91 14.12 9.44 -10.70
N CYS A 92 15.08 10.24 -11.16
CA CYS A 92 16.37 9.82 -11.72
C CYS A 92 16.32 9.17 -13.12
N GLY A 93 17.44 9.25 -13.85
CA GLY A 93 17.56 8.73 -15.22
C GLY A 93 17.99 7.27 -15.23
N GLU A 94 18.89 6.91 -16.17
CA GLU A 94 19.29 5.53 -16.45
C GLU A 94 19.41 4.65 -15.20
N LEU A 95 18.53 3.65 -15.15
CA LEU A 95 18.56 2.58 -14.15
C LEU A 95 19.65 1.58 -14.55
N ASP A 96 20.77 1.63 -13.84
CA ASP A 96 21.88 0.69 -14.00
C ASP A 96 21.50 -0.60 -13.27
N VAL A 97 21.09 -1.61 -14.02
CA VAL A 97 20.83 -2.96 -13.50
C VAL A 97 22.10 -3.77 -13.67
N THR A 98 22.98 -3.71 -12.68
CA THR A 98 24.14 -4.59 -12.63
C THR A 98 23.68 -5.99 -12.25
N LEU A 99 23.51 -6.83 -13.28
CA LEU A 99 23.70 -8.26 -13.09
C LEU A 99 25.14 -8.48 -12.65
N GLY A 100 25.34 -9.41 -11.71
CA GLY A 100 26.64 -10.05 -11.49
C GLY A 100 26.99 -10.96 -12.67
N SER A 101 27.06 -10.39 -13.87
CA SER A 101 27.43 -11.06 -15.12
C SER A 101 28.84 -10.66 -15.58
N ASP A 102 29.73 -10.44 -14.62
CA ASP A 102 31.01 -11.12 -14.76
C ASP A 102 30.83 -12.53 -14.21
N VAL A 103 31.54 -13.48 -14.79
CA VAL A 103 32.02 -14.62 -14.00
C VAL A 103 32.98 -14.02 -12.98
N ILE A 104 32.40 -13.52 -11.89
CA ILE A 104 33.03 -13.66 -10.59
C ILE A 104 33.00 -15.18 -10.35
N GLU A 105 34.01 -15.89 -10.88
CA GLU A 105 34.73 -16.87 -10.06
C GLU A 105 34.80 -16.19 -8.71
N ASP A 106 34.03 -16.65 -7.71
CA ASP A 106 33.74 -15.88 -6.48
C ASP A 106 35.04 -15.16 -6.11
N ALA A 107 35.06 -13.85 -5.88
CA ALA A 107 36.36 -13.20 -5.63
C ALA A 107 37.04 -13.85 -4.39
N ASP A 108 36.24 -14.50 -3.54
CA ASP A 108 36.62 -15.46 -2.49
C ASP A 108 37.10 -16.85 -3.00
N ASP A 109 36.58 -17.44 -4.09
CA ASP A 109 37.14 -18.61 -4.81
C ASP A 109 38.51 -18.26 -5.46
N LEU A 110 38.70 -17.04 -5.97
CA LEU A 110 40.01 -16.50 -6.41
C LEU A 110 40.96 -16.21 -5.23
N TYR A 111 40.44 -16.19 -4.01
CA TYR A 111 41.20 -16.13 -2.76
C TYR A 111 41.12 -17.46 -1.96
N GLU A 112 41.16 -18.62 -2.65
CA GLU A 112 41.66 -19.86 -2.04
C GLU A 112 43.14 -19.67 -1.63
N SER A 113 43.37 -19.03 -0.48
CA SER A 113 44.62 -19.16 0.26
C SER A 113 44.87 -20.64 0.52
N SER A 114 46.06 -21.14 0.19
CA SER A 114 46.48 -22.55 0.25
C SER A 114 46.52 -23.19 1.65
N ASP A 115 45.83 -22.61 2.63
CA ASP A 115 45.82 -23.04 4.03
C ASP A 115 44.61 -23.92 4.32
N SER A 116 44.88 -25.21 4.55
CA SER A 116 43.88 -26.22 4.90
C SER A 116 43.08 -25.87 6.18
N GLN A 117 41.91 -25.26 6.00
CA GLN A 117 41.07 -24.75 7.08
C GLN A 117 40.37 -25.91 7.83
N THR A 118 41.03 -26.38 8.91
CA THR A 118 40.63 -27.58 9.66
C THR A 118 39.53 -27.30 10.70
N TRP A 119 38.28 -27.42 10.29
CA TRP A 119 37.11 -27.29 11.17
C TRP A 119 37.02 -28.37 12.26
N SER A 120 36.59 -28.00 13.47
CA SER A 120 36.36 -28.94 14.57
C SER A 120 35.34 -28.43 15.59
N LYS A 121 34.53 -29.35 16.13
CA LYS A 121 33.62 -29.09 17.27
C LYS A 121 34.34 -29.04 18.62
N ARG A 122 35.64 -29.37 18.66
CA ARG A 122 36.47 -29.33 19.88
C ARG A 122 37.47 -28.16 19.90
N LYS A 123 37.61 -27.41 18.80
CA LYS A 123 38.42 -26.19 18.77
C LYS A 123 37.67 -25.04 19.46
N SER A 124 38.37 -24.29 20.30
CA SER A 124 37.95 -22.94 20.72
C SER A 124 38.37 -21.90 19.69
N LEU A 125 37.98 -20.65 19.91
CA LEU A 125 38.64 -19.52 19.24
C LEU A 125 40.08 -19.40 19.79
N ASN A 126 41.03 -19.10 18.91
CA ASN A 126 42.45 -18.96 19.23
C ASN A 126 42.77 -17.61 19.90
N HIS A 127 41.93 -16.60 19.64
CA HIS A 127 42.17 -15.21 20.01
C HIS A 127 41.44 -14.85 21.30
N VAL A 128 42.20 -14.32 22.28
CA VAL A 128 41.64 -13.80 23.53
C VAL A 128 41.61 -12.28 23.44
N PHE A 129 40.44 -11.73 23.12
CA PHE A 129 40.23 -10.28 23.10
C PHE A 129 40.11 -9.74 24.53
N GLU A 130 40.72 -8.59 24.81
CA GLU A 130 40.56 -7.92 26.10
C GLU A 130 39.09 -7.49 26.32
N ASN A 131 38.59 -7.76 27.52
CA ASN A 131 37.29 -7.31 27.99
C ASN A 131 37.38 -5.89 28.54
N VAL A 132 37.55 -4.92 27.64
CA VAL A 132 37.41 -3.50 27.98
C VAL A 132 35.93 -3.22 28.29
N PRO A 133 35.57 -2.75 29.50
CA PRO A 133 34.20 -2.40 29.81
C PRO A 133 33.80 -1.12 29.06
N VAL A 134 32.62 -1.13 28.44
CA VAL A 134 32.06 0.08 27.80
C VAL A 134 31.70 1.08 28.89
N LEU A 135 32.46 2.17 28.98
CA LEU A 135 32.16 3.28 29.88
C LEU A 135 30.94 4.05 29.37
N PRO A 136 30.06 4.58 30.25
CA PRO A 136 28.94 5.41 29.82
C PRO A 136 29.44 6.70 29.18
N LEU A 137 28.67 7.25 28.23
CA LEU A 137 29.05 8.45 27.47
C LEU A 137 29.39 9.64 28.37
N SER A 138 28.71 9.79 29.51
CA SER A 138 29.00 10.81 30.53
C SER A 138 30.38 10.71 31.18
N THR A 139 31.05 9.56 31.10
CA THR A 139 32.46 9.38 31.54
C THR A 139 33.46 9.57 30.40
N LEU A 140 33.05 9.31 29.15
CA LEU A 140 33.90 9.43 27.97
C LEU A 140 33.97 10.87 27.42
N ALA A 141 32.86 11.61 27.52
CA ALA A 141 32.70 12.97 26.99
C ALA A 141 31.98 13.87 28.02
N PRO A 142 32.56 14.12 29.22
CA PRO A 142 31.94 14.91 30.27
C PRO A 142 31.64 16.37 29.85
N GLU A 143 32.36 16.90 28.86
CA GLU A 143 32.16 18.22 28.27
C GLU A 143 30.82 18.38 27.51
N LEU A 144 30.14 17.27 27.18
CA LEU A 144 28.82 17.31 26.55
C LEU A 144 27.67 17.38 27.57
N ILE A 145 27.91 17.02 28.83
CA ILE A 145 26.89 17.04 29.90
C ILE A 145 26.29 18.44 30.16
N PRO A 146 27.07 19.54 30.25
CA PRO A 146 26.50 20.86 30.51
C PRO A 146 25.81 21.49 29.29
N LEU A 147 25.90 20.87 28.10
CA LEU A 147 25.38 21.44 26.87
C LEU A 147 23.86 21.35 26.81
N ASN A 148 23.22 22.46 26.45
CA ASN A 148 21.78 22.50 26.27
C ASN A 148 21.37 21.84 24.92
N PRO A 149 20.07 21.52 24.71
CA PRO A 149 19.59 20.85 23.49
C PRO A 149 19.94 21.56 22.16
N ILE A 150 20.10 22.89 22.18
CA ILE A 150 20.47 23.70 21.01
C ILE A 150 21.98 23.57 20.73
N GLU A 151 22.81 23.65 21.76
CA GLU A 151 24.26 23.45 21.65
C GLU A 151 24.59 22.04 21.16
N LEU A 152 23.88 21.01 21.64
CA LEU A 152 24.00 19.64 21.14
C LEU A 152 23.59 19.50 19.66
N PHE A 153 22.61 20.27 19.19
CA PHE A 153 22.25 20.32 17.77
C PHE A 153 23.34 21.01 16.94
N TYR A 154 23.86 22.17 17.37
CA TYR A 154 24.94 22.88 16.67
C TYR A 154 26.29 22.14 16.71
N LYS A 155 26.50 21.15 17.59
CA LYS A 155 27.65 20.23 17.47
C LYS A 155 27.57 19.33 16.24
N ILE A 156 26.36 19.04 15.74
CA ILE A 156 26.12 18.17 14.58
C ILE A 156 25.98 19.00 13.29
N MET A 157 25.17 20.07 13.35
CA MET A 157 24.90 20.98 12.23
C MET A 157 25.13 22.41 12.71
N PRO A 158 26.35 22.96 12.60
CA PRO A 158 26.73 24.22 13.22
C PRO A 158 26.19 25.44 12.49
N LYS A 159 26.35 26.61 13.12
CA LYS A 159 25.98 27.91 12.54
C LYS A 159 26.77 28.26 11.28
N GLU A 160 28.06 27.91 11.23
CA GLU A 160 28.88 28.17 10.03
C GLU A 160 28.34 27.48 8.77
N GLU A 161 27.64 26.33 8.90
CA GLU A 161 26.98 25.67 7.77
C GLU A 161 25.70 26.40 7.34
N MET A 162 24.97 27.05 8.26
CA MET A 162 23.80 27.88 7.92
C MET A 162 24.22 29.10 7.09
N ALA A 163 25.31 29.77 7.47
CA ALA A 163 25.89 30.87 6.71
C ALA A 163 26.38 30.42 5.31
N HIS A 164 26.98 29.23 5.22
CA HIS A 164 27.38 28.64 3.93
C HIS A 164 26.18 28.33 3.03
N PHE A 165 25.09 27.75 3.57
CA PHE A 165 23.88 27.49 2.79
C PHE A 165 23.19 28.79 2.34
N ALA A 166 23.26 29.86 3.12
CA ALA A 166 22.78 31.19 2.72
C ALA A 166 23.58 31.69 1.49
N GLU A 167 24.91 31.70 1.59
CA GLU A 167 25.82 32.11 0.50
C GLU A 167 25.60 31.31 -0.80
N MET A 168 25.51 29.97 -0.71
CA MET A 168 25.28 29.11 -1.88
C MET A 168 23.88 29.33 -2.48
N THR A 169 22.87 29.67 -1.66
CA THR A 169 21.52 30.01 -2.10
C THR A 169 21.46 31.35 -2.84
N GLU A 170 22.14 32.39 -2.33
CA GLU A 170 22.25 33.69 -3.01
C GLU A 170 22.96 33.54 -4.37
N ARG A 171 24.08 32.81 -4.41
CA ARG A 171 24.82 32.53 -5.66
C ARG A 171 23.97 31.81 -6.69
N TYR A 172 23.22 30.79 -6.29
CA TYR A 172 22.33 30.07 -7.21
C TYR A 172 21.17 30.95 -7.72
N ALA A 173 20.57 31.77 -6.86
CA ALA A 173 19.54 32.71 -7.30
C ALA A 173 20.09 33.66 -8.37
N LEU A 174 21.29 34.19 -8.15
CA LEU A 174 22.00 35.04 -9.11
C LEU A 174 22.30 34.31 -10.43
N GLN A 175 22.72 33.03 -10.38
CA GLN A 175 22.92 32.18 -11.56
C GLN A 175 21.63 31.96 -12.38
N LYS A 176 20.45 32.00 -11.74
CA LYS A 176 19.13 31.96 -12.41
C LYS A 176 18.58 33.36 -12.75
N GLY A 177 19.38 34.42 -12.59
CA GLY A 177 19.00 35.80 -12.93
C GLY A 177 18.09 36.49 -11.91
N VAL A 178 18.04 36.00 -10.66
CA VAL A 178 17.17 36.52 -9.60
C VAL A 178 18.02 37.06 -8.43
N THR A 179 17.85 38.34 -8.10
CA THR A 179 18.50 38.94 -6.94
C THR A 179 17.73 38.59 -5.67
N LEU A 180 18.11 37.48 -5.03
CA LEU A 180 17.63 37.07 -3.71
C LEU A 180 18.74 37.31 -2.68
N SER A 181 18.49 38.14 -1.66
CA SER A 181 19.35 38.20 -0.49
C SER A 181 18.85 37.22 0.58
N VAL A 182 19.75 36.50 1.25
CA VAL A 182 19.48 35.46 2.24
C VAL A 182 20.52 35.54 3.37
N GLU A 183 20.06 35.67 4.61
CA GLU A 183 20.92 35.70 5.79
C GLU A 183 20.97 34.33 6.51
N GLU A 184 21.92 34.14 7.45
CA GLU A 184 21.97 32.95 8.33
C GLU A 184 20.61 32.69 9.00
N GLU A 185 19.97 33.75 9.49
CA GLU A 185 18.68 33.65 10.17
C GLU A 185 17.54 33.21 9.24
N ASP A 186 17.58 33.52 7.93
CA ASP A 186 16.57 33.03 6.98
C ASP A 186 16.65 31.51 6.85
N ILE A 187 17.87 30.96 6.80
CA ILE A 187 18.11 29.51 6.74
C ILE A 187 17.70 28.83 8.04
N GLU A 188 18.01 29.39 9.21
CA GLU A 188 17.53 28.88 10.49
C GLU A 188 15.99 28.84 10.55
N LYS A 189 15.34 29.95 10.21
CA LYS A 189 13.86 30.08 10.21
C LYS A 189 13.23 29.12 9.20
N PHE A 190 13.84 28.96 8.03
CA PHE A 190 13.44 27.99 7.00
C PHE A 190 13.53 26.53 7.53
N PHE A 191 14.65 26.14 8.14
CA PHE A 191 14.82 24.80 8.71
C PHE A 191 13.87 24.56 9.89
N GLY A 192 13.61 25.59 10.70
CA GLY A 192 12.58 25.56 11.74
C GLY A 192 11.19 25.24 11.19
N LEU A 193 10.78 25.82 10.05
CA LEU A 193 9.50 25.53 9.42
C LEU A 193 9.44 24.10 8.84
N LEU A 194 10.54 23.61 8.26
CA LEU A 194 10.65 22.21 7.82
C LEU A 194 10.48 21.23 9.00
N LEU A 195 11.17 21.49 10.12
CA LEU A 195 11.07 20.65 11.33
C LEU A 195 9.70 20.73 12.00
N LEU A 196 9.06 21.92 12.00
CA LEU A 196 7.69 22.13 12.46
C LEU A 196 6.69 21.24 11.71
N SER A 197 6.85 21.12 10.39
CA SER A 197 5.96 20.29 9.54
C SER A 197 5.94 18.80 9.92
N GLY A 198 7.00 18.31 10.58
CA GLY A 198 7.11 16.91 11.00
C GLY A 198 6.27 16.55 12.23
N TYR A 199 5.79 17.53 13.00
CA TYR A 199 4.91 17.29 14.16
C TYR A 199 3.65 18.17 14.19
N ASN A 200 3.58 19.23 13.38
CA ASN A 200 2.36 19.99 13.11
C ASN A 200 1.91 19.72 11.68
N CYS A 201 0.86 18.92 11.52
CA CYS A 201 0.40 18.41 10.22
C CYS A 201 -0.82 19.20 9.75
N VAL A 202 -0.69 19.94 8.65
CA VAL A 202 -1.80 20.57 7.92
C VAL A 202 -2.09 19.80 6.61
N PRO A 203 -3.29 19.94 6.01
CA PRO A 203 -3.67 19.19 4.80
C PRO A 203 -2.80 19.47 3.57
N CYS A 204 -2.39 20.73 3.35
CA CYS A 204 -1.46 21.11 2.29
C CYS A 204 -0.53 22.24 2.75
N GLU A 205 0.62 22.39 2.10
CA GLU A 205 1.71 23.30 2.53
C GLU A 205 1.26 24.75 2.73
N ASN A 206 0.44 25.27 1.83
CA ASN A 206 -0.08 26.64 1.90
C ASN A 206 -0.92 26.90 3.18
N MET A 207 -1.49 25.87 3.81
CA MET A 207 -2.28 26.01 5.04
C MET A 207 -1.44 26.35 6.28
N PHE A 208 -0.11 26.16 6.27
CA PHE A 208 0.76 26.71 7.33
C PHE A 208 0.61 28.24 7.46
N TRP A 209 0.28 28.93 6.36
CA TRP A 209 0.01 30.36 6.34
C TRP A 209 -1.48 30.73 6.34
N SER A 210 -2.37 29.78 6.64
CA SER A 210 -3.81 30.04 6.73
C SER A 210 -4.16 31.03 7.85
N THR A 211 -5.16 31.86 7.59
CA THR A 211 -5.79 32.78 8.55
C THR A 211 -6.99 32.19 9.27
N ALA A 212 -7.55 31.07 8.78
CA ALA A 212 -8.74 30.44 9.36
C ALA A 212 -8.46 29.86 10.75
N GLU A 213 -9.36 30.06 11.72
CA GLU A 213 -9.11 29.75 13.14
C GLU A 213 -8.86 28.27 13.44
N ASP A 214 -9.38 27.38 12.60
CA ASP A 214 -9.29 25.92 12.69
C ASP A 214 -8.04 25.33 12.03
N LEU A 215 -7.44 26.05 11.08
CA LEU A 215 -6.27 25.63 10.29
C LEU A 215 -5.02 26.48 10.53
N ALA A 216 -5.14 27.63 11.17
CA ALA A 216 -4.05 28.58 11.35
C ALA A 216 -2.89 27.98 12.15
N VAL A 217 -1.66 28.18 11.65
CA VAL A 217 -0.42 27.95 12.39
C VAL A 217 0.23 29.31 12.65
N PRO A 218 -0.11 30.02 13.75
CA PRO A 218 0.31 31.41 13.95
C PRO A 218 1.82 31.61 13.94
N ILE A 219 2.57 30.64 14.48
CA ILE A 219 4.04 30.67 14.51
C ILE A 219 4.66 30.68 13.10
N ALA A 220 4.09 29.96 12.13
CA ALA A 220 4.62 29.92 10.76
C ALA A 220 4.47 31.28 10.06
N ARG A 221 3.29 31.91 10.21
CA ARG A 221 3.02 33.27 9.71
C ARG A 221 3.86 34.35 10.40
N ALA A 222 4.14 34.18 11.69
CA ALA A 222 4.93 35.14 12.47
C ALA A 222 6.43 35.07 12.15
N THR A 223 6.96 33.87 11.84
CA THR A 223 8.38 33.69 11.53
C THR A 223 8.75 34.12 10.10
N MET A 224 7.93 33.82 9.09
CA MET A 224 8.27 34.08 7.69
C MET A 224 7.01 34.23 6.82
N SER A 225 7.07 35.08 5.78
CA SER A 225 5.96 35.17 4.81
C SER A 225 5.94 33.95 3.89
N ARG A 226 4.74 33.58 3.41
CA ARG A 226 4.57 32.44 2.48
C ARG A 226 5.44 32.58 1.23
N ASN A 227 5.52 33.79 0.67
CA ASN A 227 6.29 34.04 -0.54
C ASN A 227 7.80 33.91 -0.26
N ARG A 228 8.30 34.49 0.84
CA ARG A 228 9.72 34.33 1.26
C ARG A 228 10.09 32.87 1.49
N PHE A 229 9.18 32.06 2.05
CA PHE A 229 9.38 30.62 2.20
C PHE A 229 9.48 29.91 0.85
N HIS A 230 8.60 30.22 -0.11
CA HIS A 230 8.64 29.67 -1.46
C HIS A 230 9.88 30.11 -2.25
N ASP A 231 10.30 31.37 -2.12
CA ASP A 231 11.54 31.87 -2.72
C ASP A 231 12.76 31.10 -2.19
N LEU A 232 12.89 30.97 -0.86
CA LEU A 232 13.96 30.18 -0.25
C LEU A 232 13.89 28.73 -0.70
N LYS A 233 12.72 28.07 -0.66
CA LYS A 233 12.53 26.70 -1.14
C LYS A 233 12.96 26.50 -2.60
N LYS A 234 12.61 27.45 -3.47
CA LYS A 234 12.95 27.42 -4.90
C LYS A 234 14.44 27.64 -5.15
N TYR A 235 15.10 28.57 -4.47
CA TYR A 235 16.50 28.89 -4.74
C TYR A 235 17.50 28.15 -3.83
N PHE A 236 17.08 27.54 -2.72
CA PHE A 236 17.96 26.87 -1.73
C PHE A 236 18.98 25.92 -2.36
N HIS A 237 20.27 26.20 -2.19
CA HIS A 237 21.37 25.38 -2.69
C HIS A 237 22.45 25.18 -1.64
N ILE A 238 23.16 24.06 -1.77
CA ILE A 238 24.16 23.55 -0.82
C ILE A 238 25.58 23.66 -1.37
N VAL A 239 25.73 23.68 -2.71
CA VAL A 239 27.01 23.71 -3.42
C VAL A 239 26.85 24.63 -4.63
N ASP A 240 27.92 25.33 -4.99
CA ASP A 240 27.98 26.15 -6.20
C ASP A 240 27.98 25.26 -7.46
N ASN A 241 27.01 25.44 -8.36
CA ASN A 241 26.92 24.65 -9.58
C ASN A 241 28.15 24.81 -10.50
N MET A 242 28.94 25.89 -10.34
CA MET A 242 30.15 26.15 -11.13
C MET A 242 31.40 25.38 -10.65
N THR A 243 31.34 24.69 -9.50
CA THR A 243 32.49 23.95 -8.93
C THR A 243 32.31 22.43 -8.94
N LEU A 244 31.20 21.93 -9.50
CA LEU A 244 30.89 20.50 -9.59
C LEU A 244 31.80 19.81 -10.61
N GLN A 245 32.26 18.59 -10.31
CA GLN A 245 33.03 17.78 -11.26
C GLN A 245 32.11 17.14 -12.30
N GLU A 246 32.45 17.26 -13.58
CA GLU A 246 31.72 16.59 -14.67
C GLU A 246 31.70 15.07 -14.45
N GLY A 247 30.51 14.50 -14.34
CA GLY A 247 30.29 13.06 -14.12
C GLY A 247 30.03 12.64 -12.68
N ASP A 248 30.31 13.47 -11.66
CA ASP A 248 29.85 13.19 -10.28
C ASP A 248 28.36 13.50 -10.16
N LYS A 249 27.56 12.44 -10.22
CA LYS A 249 26.11 12.46 -10.14
C LYS A 249 25.57 12.93 -8.77
N LEU A 250 26.37 12.92 -7.70
CA LEU A 250 25.97 13.29 -6.33
C LEU A 250 26.60 14.59 -5.81
N ALA A 251 27.46 15.25 -6.59
CA ALA A 251 28.23 16.44 -6.20
C ALA A 251 27.44 17.57 -5.52
N LYS A 252 26.13 17.70 -5.80
CA LYS A 252 25.22 18.70 -5.20
C LYS A 252 24.86 18.43 -3.72
N ILE A 253 25.05 17.20 -3.24
CA ILE A 253 24.64 16.77 -1.89
C ILE A 253 25.74 16.01 -1.15
N SER A 254 26.72 15.42 -1.86
CA SER A 254 27.87 14.74 -1.26
C SER A 254 28.66 15.63 -0.30
N PRO A 255 28.93 16.94 -0.52
CA PRO A 255 29.66 17.75 0.46
C PRO A 255 28.90 17.95 1.77
N MET A 256 27.56 17.99 1.74
CA MET A 256 26.76 18.00 2.96
C MET A 256 26.86 16.65 3.66
N TYR A 257 26.69 15.52 2.96
CA TYR A 257 26.83 14.19 3.56
C TYR A 257 28.26 13.85 3.99
N GLU A 258 29.28 14.49 3.42
CA GLU A 258 30.67 14.38 3.83
C GLU A 258 30.99 15.29 5.00
N ASN A 259 30.56 16.57 5.03
CA ASN A 259 30.81 17.44 6.18
C ASN A 259 29.98 16.99 7.37
N MET A 260 28.69 16.75 7.14
CA MET A 260 27.85 16.03 8.09
C MET A 260 28.48 14.67 8.39
N GLY A 261 28.94 13.85 7.44
CA GLY A 261 29.62 12.56 7.69
C GLY A 261 31.04 12.63 8.28
N LYS A 262 31.65 13.82 8.37
CA LYS A 262 32.94 14.08 9.05
C LYS A 262 32.72 14.57 10.48
N ARG A 263 31.53 15.14 10.79
CA ARG A 263 31.02 15.50 12.13
C ARG A 263 30.20 14.34 12.74
N LEU A 264 29.17 13.90 12.02
CA LEU A 264 28.62 12.54 11.92
C LEU A 264 29.59 11.57 11.17
N ARG A 265 30.89 11.70 11.48
CA ARG A 265 31.72 10.51 11.74
C ARG A 265 31.16 9.69 12.90
N GLN A 266 29.95 10.08 13.35
CA GLN A 266 28.92 9.24 13.88
C GLN A 266 27.48 9.11 13.11
N TRP A 267 27.25 8.06 12.22
CA TRP A 267 26.16 7.18 11.52
C TRP A 267 24.93 7.73 10.72
N GLY A 268 24.29 6.86 9.88
CA GLY A 268 22.94 7.01 9.26
C GLY A 268 22.68 6.40 7.84
N LYS A 269 21.55 5.64 7.69
CA LYS A 269 20.50 5.67 6.62
C LYS A 269 19.62 4.39 6.56
N GLU A 270 18.40 4.60 6.06
CA GLU A 270 17.36 3.65 5.63
C GLU A 270 17.13 3.49 4.09
N ILE A 271 16.96 2.24 3.65
CA ILE A 271 15.76 1.62 3.01
C ILE A 271 15.07 2.23 1.75
N ARG A 272 15.07 1.39 0.68
CA ARG A 272 14.12 1.11 -0.46
C ARG A 272 13.48 2.27 -1.26
N PHE A 273 13.86 2.25 -2.55
CA PHE A 273 13.40 3.05 -3.69
C PHE A 273 13.73 4.55 -3.55
N GLY A 274 14.52 5.06 -4.51
CA GLY A 274 15.48 6.14 -4.26
C GLY A 274 16.81 5.63 -3.70
N PHE A 275 17.85 6.46 -3.86
CA PHE A 275 19.27 6.25 -3.49
C PHE A 275 19.55 5.37 -2.26
N LYS A 276 20.66 4.61 -2.28
CA LYS A 276 21.18 3.81 -1.15
C LYS A 276 22.24 4.63 -0.38
N VAL A 277 22.34 4.46 0.94
CA VAL A 277 23.50 4.90 1.78
C VAL A 277 23.67 3.78 2.79
N TRP A 278 24.92 3.50 3.11
CA TRP A 278 25.29 2.48 4.08
C TRP A 278 25.36 3.07 5.48
N THR A 279 24.86 2.32 6.45
CA THR A 279 24.90 2.68 7.87
C THR A 279 25.36 1.48 8.67
N MET A 280 26.17 1.77 9.68
CA MET A 280 26.27 0.94 10.88
C MET A 280 25.34 1.65 11.95
N ALA A 281 25.07 1.11 13.15
CA ALA A 281 24.15 1.75 14.15
C ALA A 281 24.39 1.23 15.58
N SER A 282 24.05 1.99 16.63
CA SER A 282 24.17 1.50 18.02
C SER A 282 22.96 0.65 18.36
N SER A 283 23.08 -0.23 19.35
CA SER A 283 21.92 -0.90 19.96
C SER A 283 20.85 0.07 20.51
N SER A 284 21.21 1.32 20.82
CA SER A 284 20.29 2.40 21.20
C SER A 284 19.64 3.14 20.01
N GLY A 285 20.08 2.88 18.78
CA GLY A 285 19.65 3.57 17.56
C GLY A 285 20.13 5.03 17.48
N TYR A 286 21.33 5.29 17.98
CA TYR A 286 22.13 6.48 17.67
C TYR A 286 23.03 6.17 16.44
N PRO A 287 23.61 7.19 15.77
CA PRO A 287 24.53 6.99 14.65
C PRO A 287 26.06 7.23 14.99
N TYR A 288 27.07 6.41 14.50
CA TYR A 288 28.61 6.25 14.45
C TYR A 288 29.45 6.13 13.04
N ALA A 289 28.95 6.07 11.75
CA ALA A 289 29.49 6.39 10.37
C ALA A 289 28.42 6.34 9.16
N MET A 290 28.39 7.24 8.14
CA MET A 290 27.46 7.25 6.94
C MET A 290 28.21 7.17 5.59
N GLN A 291 27.62 6.63 4.51
CA GLN A 291 28.18 6.72 3.13
C GLN A 291 27.13 6.56 2.00
N ILE A 292 26.95 7.54 1.10
CA ILE A 292 26.03 7.40 -0.06
C ILE A 292 26.61 6.44 -1.08
N TYR A 293 25.79 5.52 -1.60
CA TYR A 293 26.19 4.56 -2.63
C TYR A 293 25.58 4.94 -3.98
N ALA A 294 26.46 5.19 -4.96
CA ALA A 294 26.12 5.72 -6.28
C ALA A 294 26.08 4.66 -7.41
N GLY A 295 26.28 3.39 -7.09
CA GLY A 295 26.17 2.26 -8.04
C GLY A 295 27.36 2.04 -8.98
N ASN A 296 28.17 3.06 -9.28
CA ASN A 296 29.23 2.95 -10.30
C ASN A 296 30.54 3.65 -9.87
N GLU A 297 31.13 3.21 -8.75
CA GLU A 297 32.52 3.54 -8.41
C GLU A 297 33.46 2.66 -9.26
N ARG A 298 34.07 3.27 -10.28
CA ARG A 298 34.93 2.58 -11.25
C ARG A 298 36.33 2.28 -10.71
N ASP A 299 36.44 1.45 -9.68
CA ASP A 299 37.73 0.84 -9.33
C ASP A 299 37.74 -0.65 -9.67
N ARG A 300 38.31 -0.98 -10.84
CA ARG A 300 38.30 -2.33 -11.43
C ARG A 300 39.25 -3.31 -10.75
N ASN A 301 39.74 -3.01 -9.55
CA ASN A 301 40.78 -3.79 -8.88
C ASN A 301 40.55 -3.94 -7.36
N LYS A 302 40.09 -5.14 -6.98
CA LYS A 302 40.18 -5.79 -5.64
C LYS A 302 39.04 -5.51 -4.65
N GLU A 303 38.68 -6.61 -3.96
CA GLU A 303 37.78 -6.74 -2.79
C GLU A 303 36.26 -6.69 -3.08
N PRO A 304 35.45 -7.62 -2.51
CA PRO A 304 33.98 -7.60 -2.66
C PRO A 304 33.31 -6.37 -2.04
N LEU A 305 32.23 -5.86 -2.63
CA LEU A 305 31.50 -4.67 -2.14
C LEU A 305 31.06 -4.76 -0.66
N GLY A 306 30.55 -5.92 -0.24
CA GLY A 306 30.16 -6.13 1.17
C GLY A 306 31.35 -6.11 2.15
N PHE A 307 32.55 -6.38 1.67
CA PHE A 307 33.80 -6.32 2.43
C PHE A 307 34.34 -4.88 2.47
N SER A 308 34.41 -4.20 1.33
CA SER A 308 34.93 -2.82 1.24
C SER A 308 34.10 -1.86 2.10
N VAL A 309 32.76 -1.93 2.04
CA VAL A 309 31.86 -1.09 2.87
C VAL A 309 32.12 -1.29 4.37
N VAL A 310 32.31 -2.52 4.86
CA VAL A 310 32.60 -2.75 6.29
C VAL A 310 34.00 -2.25 6.65
N LYS A 311 34.99 -2.50 5.80
CA LYS A 311 36.38 -2.05 5.99
C LYS A 311 36.47 -0.53 6.05
N GLU A 312 35.74 0.18 5.18
CA GLU A 312 35.62 1.63 5.19
C GLU A 312 34.91 2.13 6.45
N MET A 313 33.70 1.64 6.73
CA MET A 313 32.90 2.03 7.91
C MET A 313 33.64 1.85 9.24
N VAL A 314 34.43 0.78 9.36
CA VAL A 314 35.20 0.49 10.57
C VAL A 314 36.51 1.30 10.64
N SER A 315 37.07 1.75 9.51
CA SER A 315 38.24 2.65 9.50
C SER A 315 37.94 4.02 10.12
N HIS A 316 36.67 4.42 10.17
CA HIS A 316 36.20 5.66 10.79
C HIS A 316 36.10 5.61 12.32
N LEU A 317 36.20 4.43 12.95
CA LEU A 317 36.13 4.29 14.41
C LEU A 317 37.47 4.61 15.08
N SER A 318 37.47 5.52 16.05
CA SER A 318 38.60 5.71 16.96
C SER A 318 38.75 4.51 17.89
N GLU A 319 39.90 3.81 17.83
CA GLU A 319 40.19 2.59 18.59
C GLU A 319 39.17 1.45 18.36
N PRO A 320 39.11 0.87 17.13
CA PRO A 320 38.06 -0.06 16.74
C PRO A 320 37.98 -1.34 17.61
N ASN A 321 39.09 -1.71 18.26
CA ASN A 321 39.20 -2.88 19.15
C ASN A 321 38.33 -2.78 20.42
N LYS A 322 37.87 -1.57 20.79
CA LYS A 322 36.92 -1.35 21.89
C LYS A 322 35.48 -1.74 21.51
N TYR A 323 35.17 -1.78 20.22
CA TYR A 323 33.80 -1.99 19.72
C TYR A 323 33.57 -3.44 19.30
N HIS A 324 32.28 -3.80 19.23
CA HIS A 324 31.83 -5.06 18.64
C HIS A 324 30.85 -4.75 17.51
N VAL A 325 31.28 -5.02 16.28
CA VAL A 325 30.50 -4.79 15.07
C VAL A 325 29.55 -5.96 14.83
N TYR A 326 28.28 -5.65 14.53
CA TYR A 326 27.25 -6.60 14.15
C TYR A 326 26.73 -6.26 12.75
N PHE A 327 26.57 -7.24 11.88
CA PHE A 327 26.18 -7.02 10.48
C PHE A 327 25.35 -8.19 9.92
N ASP A 328 24.62 -7.93 8.83
CA ASP A 328 23.75 -8.91 8.17
C ASP A 328 24.46 -9.68 7.04
N SER A 329 23.79 -10.73 6.55
CA SER A 329 24.26 -11.74 5.60
C SER A 329 24.73 -11.24 4.24
N PHE A 330 24.46 -9.99 3.88
CA PHE A 330 25.08 -9.33 2.74
C PHE A 330 26.58 -9.11 2.96
N PHE A 331 26.96 -8.61 4.14
CA PHE A 331 28.33 -8.22 4.50
C PHE A 331 29.19 -9.39 4.99
N THR A 332 28.61 -10.39 5.65
CA THR A 332 29.38 -11.47 6.29
C THR A 332 30.04 -12.42 5.27
N SER A 333 31.37 -12.41 5.18
CA SER A 333 32.17 -13.44 4.51
C SER A 333 33.23 -14.03 5.46
N PRO A 334 33.71 -15.28 5.24
CA PRO A 334 34.81 -15.84 6.04
C PRO A 334 36.09 -15.01 5.94
N HIS A 335 36.36 -14.41 4.78
CA HIS A 335 37.50 -13.53 4.56
C HIS A 335 37.42 -12.26 5.44
N LEU A 336 36.27 -11.59 5.48
CA LEU A 336 36.02 -10.46 6.38
C LEU A 336 36.25 -10.83 7.85
N MET A 337 35.76 -12.00 8.26
CA MET A 337 35.91 -12.48 9.64
C MET A 337 37.38 -12.74 10.00
N LYS A 338 38.19 -13.27 9.07
CA LYS A 338 39.65 -13.42 9.28
C LYS A 338 40.36 -12.05 9.36
N GLU A 339 40.10 -11.12 8.45
CA GLU A 339 40.76 -9.79 8.47
C GLU A 339 40.38 -8.99 9.73
N LEU A 340 39.11 -8.95 10.12
CA LEU A 340 38.69 -8.29 11.37
C LEU A 340 39.36 -8.92 12.61
N THR A 341 39.58 -10.23 12.60
CA THR A 341 40.32 -10.93 13.66
C THR A 341 41.79 -10.52 13.70
N GLN A 342 42.47 -10.48 12.54
CA GLN A 342 43.85 -9.99 12.44
C GLN A 342 44.01 -8.54 12.89
N LYS A 343 42.98 -7.70 12.66
CA LYS A 343 42.93 -6.31 13.12
C LYS A 343 42.54 -6.14 14.60
N GLY A 344 42.19 -7.21 15.32
CA GLY A 344 41.79 -7.16 16.73
C GLY A 344 40.35 -6.69 16.98
N ILE A 345 39.49 -6.76 15.97
CA ILE A 345 38.13 -6.20 15.96
C ILE A 345 37.10 -7.31 16.18
N LYS A 346 36.21 -7.13 17.16
CA LYS A 346 35.14 -8.09 17.49
C LYS A 346 34.03 -7.98 16.46
N ALA A 347 33.60 -9.11 15.89
CA ALA A 347 32.66 -9.19 14.78
C ALA A 347 31.64 -10.35 14.97
N THR A 348 30.37 -10.12 14.61
CA THR A 348 29.34 -11.18 14.57
C THR A 348 28.29 -10.88 13.50
N GLY A 349 28.02 -11.82 12.60
CA GLY A 349 27.02 -11.64 11.54
C GLY A 349 26.29 -12.93 11.15
N THR A 350 25.07 -12.78 10.64
CA THR A 350 24.38 -13.86 9.90
C THR A 350 25.21 -14.19 8.66
N ILE A 351 25.38 -15.48 8.31
CA ILE A 351 26.18 -15.88 7.15
C ILE A 351 25.34 -16.72 6.18
N ARG A 352 25.44 -16.43 4.87
CA ARG A 352 24.79 -17.22 3.82
C ARG A 352 25.49 -18.58 3.71
N ASP A 353 24.70 -19.65 3.62
CA ASP A 353 25.22 -21.03 3.56
C ASP A 353 26.14 -21.27 2.34
N ALA A 354 25.90 -20.58 1.22
CA ALA A 354 26.76 -20.64 0.03
C ALA A 354 28.20 -20.15 0.28
N ARG A 355 28.43 -19.30 1.30
CA ARG A 355 29.75 -18.75 1.67
C ARG A 355 30.54 -19.65 2.64
N ILE A 356 30.03 -20.83 2.99
CA ILE A 356 30.65 -21.76 3.96
C ILE A 356 30.73 -23.20 3.42
N ARG A 357 31.02 -23.35 2.13
CA ARG A 357 31.01 -24.63 1.38
C ARG A 357 31.75 -25.78 2.08
N ASN A 358 32.89 -25.49 2.73
CA ASN A 358 33.75 -26.47 3.42
C ASN A 358 33.50 -26.62 4.94
N CYS A 359 32.40 -26.08 5.47
CA CYS A 359 32.12 -26.06 6.92
C CYS A 359 31.26 -27.28 7.37
N PRO A 360 31.70 -28.12 8.34
CA PRO A 360 31.01 -29.36 8.74
C PRO A 360 29.84 -29.13 9.72
N LEU A 361 28.90 -28.28 9.33
CA LEU A 361 27.62 -28.06 10.02
C LEU A 361 26.53 -29.00 9.50
N MET A 362 25.62 -29.43 10.38
CA MET A 362 24.38 -30.09 9.96
C MET A 362 23.61 -29.24 8.95
N ARG A 363 23.29 -29.80 7.78
CA ARG A 363 22.58 -29.11 6.70
C ARG A 363 21.21 -28.56 7.17
N PRO A 364 20.68 -27.48 6.55
CA PRO A 364 19.45 -26.84 7.01
C PRO A 364 18.23 -27.76 7.06
N GLU A 365 18.14 -28.74 6.16
CA GLU A 365 17.03 -29.71 6.13
C GLU A 365 17.05 -30.55 7.41
N VAL A 366 18.22 -31.12 7.73
CA VAL A 366 18.43 -32.02 8.88
C VAL A 366 18.25 -31.30 10.21
N ILE A 367 18.63 -30.02 10.31
CA ILE A 367 18.44 -29.26 11.56
C ILE A 367 16.99 -28.81 11.75
N THR A 368 16.24 -28.58 10.66
CA THR A 368 14.81 -28.21 10.69
C THR A 368 13.94 -29.37 11.17
N GLU A 369 14.35 -30.62 10.92
CA GLU A 369 13.72 -31.84 11.45
C GLU A 369 13.94 -32.04 12.97
N LYS A 370 14.87 -31.32 13.61
CA LYS A 370 15.09 -31.37 15.06
C LYS A 370 14.08 -30.51 15.82
N SER A 371 14.00 -30.71 17.13
CA SER A 371 13.19 -29.88 18.01
C SER A 371 13.61 -28.41 17.95
N ARG A 372 12.60 -27.52 17.92
CA ARG A 372 12.81 -26.06 17.97
C ARG A 372 13.66 -25.67 19.19
N GLY A 373 14.70 -24.87 18.95
CA GLY A 373 15.73 -24.52 19.94
C GLY A 373 17.02 -25.35 19.82
N TYR A 374 17.03 -26.43 19.02
CA TYR A 374 18.24 -27.18 18.72
C TYR A 374 19.24 -26.31 17.93
N PHE A 375 20.54 -26.51 18.20
CA PHE A 375 21.62 -25.86 17.45
C PHE A 375 22.76 -26.85 17.18
N ASP A 376 23.46 -26.62 16.07
CA ASP A 376 24.74 -27.24 15.77
C ASP A 376 25.82 -26.17 15.62
N HIS A 377 27.08 -26.52 15.87
CA HIS A 377 28.19 -25.58 15.81
C HIS A 377 29.52 -26.22 15.39
N THR A 378 30.45 -25.37 14.96
CA THR A 378 31.85 -25.74 14.66
C THR A 378 32.75 -24.51 14.71
N CYS A 379 34.07 -24.72 14.84
CA CYS A 379 35.08 -23.67 14.89
C CYS A 379 36.30 -24.08 14.05
N ASP A 380 36.91 -23.16 13.29
CA ASP A 380 38.19 -23.39 12.62
C ASP A 380 39.40 -22.91 13.46
N GLY A 381 39.17 -21.94 14.36
CA GLY A 381 40.14 -21.29 15.23
C GLY A 381 40.01 -19.76 15.21
N ASP A 382 39.66 -19.17 14.08
CA ASP A 382 39.50 -17.72 13.90
C ASP A 382 38.01 -17.33 13.79
N MET A 383 37.18 -18.24 13.28
CA MET A 383 35.75 -18.08 13.11
C MET A 383 34.97 -19.24 13.76
N TYR A 384 34.04 -18.87 14.62
CA TYR A 384 33.06 -19.75 15.26
C TYR A 384 31.71 -19.64 14.54
N VAL A 385 31.14 -20.74 14.09
CA VAL A 385 29.86 -20.76 13.36
C VAL A 385 28.84 -21.62 14.08
N CYS A 386 27.63 -21.08 14.25
CA CYS A 386 26.51 -21.71 14.95
C CYS A 386 25.23 -21.63 14.09
N ARG A 387 24.55 -22.75 13.91
CA ARG A 387 23.26 -22.84 13.21
C ARG A 387 22.17 -23.22 14.20
N TRP A 388 21.10 -22.43 14.29
CA TRP A 388 20.02 -22.58 15.27
C TRP A 388 18.64 -22.67 14.59
N ASN A 389 17.80 -23.60 15.06
CA ASN A 389 16.44 -23.83 14.54
C ASN A 389 15.38 -23.09 15.41
N ASP A 390 14.72 -22.06 14.85
CA ASP A 390 13.61 -21.33 15.49
C ASP A 390 12.29 -21.45 14.69
N ASN A 391 11.82 -20.38 14.04
CA ASN A 391 10.76 -20.47 13.01
C ASN A 391 11.35 -20.75 11.61
N VAL A 392 12.60 -20.33 11.43
CA VAL A 392 13.46 -20.51 10.25
C VAL A 392 14.85 -20.82 10.81
N THR A 393 15.61 -21.67 10.13
CA THR A 393 16.98 -21.99 10.49
C THR A 393 17.89 -20.79 10.20
N VAL A 394 18.68 -20.35 11.20
CA VAL A 394 19.60 -19.21 11.08
C VAL A 394 21.04 -19.66 11.33
N THR A 395 21.95 -19.31 10.42
CA THR A 395 23.40 -19.52 10.56
C THR A 395 24.06 -18.19 10.95
N ILE A 396 24.82 -18.17 12.05
CA ILE A 396 25.57 -16.99 12.53
C ILE A 396 27.06 -17.35 12.70
N ALA A 397 27.93 -16.49 12.19
CA ALA A 397 29.38 -16.54 12.37
C ALA A 397 29.84 -15.43 13.36
N SER A 398 30.84 -15.72 14.17
CA SER A 398 31.48 -14.75 15.08
C SER A 398 32.95 -15.10 15.29
N ASN A 399 33.81 -14.11 15.46
CA ASN A 399 35.20 -14.32 15.89
C ASN A 399 35.37 -14.17 17.41
N TYR A 400 34.27 -13.95 18.15
CA TYR A 400 34.31 -13.59 19.57
C TYR A 400 33.25 -14.35 20.41
N HIS A 401 31.98 -14.33 20.00
CA HIS A 401 30.92 -15.03 20.73
C HIS A 401 30.84 -16.51 20.37
N THR A 402 30.63 -17.35 21.37
CA THR A 402 30.35 -18.78 21.19
C THR A 402 28.90 -19.12 21.59
N HIS A 403 28.52 -20.39 21.51
CA HIS A 403 27.21 -20.86 22.00
C HIS A 403 27.03 -20.70 23.53
N PHE A 404 28.11 -20.59 24.31
CA PHE A 404 28.09 -20.57 25.77
C PHE A 404 28.08 -19.14 26.35
N PRO A 405 27.41 -18.86 27.50
CA PRO A 405 26.51 -19.75 28.23
C PRO A 405 25.16 -19.92 27.52
N VAL A 406 24.69 -21.16 27.41
CA VAL A 406 23.42 -21.48 26.77
C VAL A 406 22.27 -21.01 27.67
N GLY A 407 21.38 -20.19 27.12
CA GLY A 407 20.20 -19.66 27.81
C GLY A 407 18.89 -20.30 27.36
N SER A 408 17.78 -19.77 27.87
CA SER A 408 16.43 -20.08 27.37
C SER A 408 15.66 -18.79 27.06
N VAL A 409 14.77 -18.85 26.07
CA VAL A 409 13.97 -17.72 25.60
C VAL A 409 12.51 -18.13 25.38
N LYS A 410 11.57 -17.26 25.75
CA LYS A 410 10.14 -17.44 25.48
C LYS A 410 9.85 -17.07 24.03
N ARG A 411 9.35 -18.03 23.23
CA ARG A 411 8.86 -17.81 21.87
C ARG A 411 7.41 -18.29 21.74
N TYR A 412 6.63 -17.64 20.88
CA TYR A 412 5.28 -18.12 20.55
C TYR A 412 5.36 -19.32 19.60
N SER A 413 4.70 -20.42 19.96
CA SER A 413 4.54 -21.60 19.11
C SER A 413 3.21 -21.50 18.35
N ARG A 414 3.26 -21.39 17.02
CA ARG A 414 2.04 -21.40 16.18
C ARG A 414 1.30 -22.74 16.26
N ALA A 415 2.04 -23.85 16.40
CA ALA A 415 1.49 -25.20 16.52
C ALA A 415 0.74 -25.40 17.85
N GLU A 416 1.30 -24.92 18.96
CA GLU A 416 0.73 -25.11 20.31
C GLU A 416 -0.10 -23.91 20.81
N LYS A 417 -0.20 -22.85 20.01
CA LYS A 417 -0.90 -21.57 20.29
C LYS A 417 -0.51 -20.88 21.61
N LYS A 418 0.65 -21.23 22.19
CA LYS A 418 1.14 -20.74 23.49
C LYS A 418 2.61 -20.31 23.43
N HIS A 419 3.08 -19.62 24.46
CA HIS A 419 4.50 -19.34 24.62
C HIS A 419 5.23 -20.56 25.17
N VAL A 420 6.29 -20.98 24.49
CA VAL A 420 7.18 -22.09 24.87
C VAL A 420 8.56 -21.54 25.19
N ASN A 421 9.24 -22.16 26.17
CA ASN A 421 10.66 -21.88 26.43
C ASN A 421 11.49 -22.75 25.49
N ILE A 422 12.33 -22.13 24.67
CA ILE A 422 13.29 -22.83 23.79
C ILE A 422 14.72 -22.48 24.19
N THR A 423 15.64 -23.41 23.95
CA THR A 423 17.08 -23.22 24.16
C THR A 423 17.62 -22.15 23.20
N GLN A 424 18.46 -21.22 23.71
CA GLN A 424 19.06 -20.15 22.91
C GLN A 424 20.58 -20.09 23.17
N PRO A 425 21.44 -20.28 22.15
CA PRO A 425 22.88 -20.07 22.26
C PRO A 425 23.23 -18.60 22.56
N ASN A 426 24.33 -18.36 23.29
CA ASN A 426 24.75 -17.00 23.64
C ASN A 426 25.01 -16.13 22.40
N ILE A 427 25.73 -16.62 21.39
CA ILE A 427 25.93 -15.96 20.09
C ILE A 427 24.61 -15.46 19.46
N ILE A 428 23.55 -16.28 19.47
CA ILE A 428 22.22 -15.90 18.98
C ILE A 428 21.60 -14.82 19.88
N ARG A 429 21.72 -14.95 21.20
CA ARG A 429 21.18 -13.97 22.18
C ARG A 429 21.81 -12.59 22.00
N GLN A 430 23.14 -12.53 21.90
CA GLN A 430 23.90 -11.29 21.70
C GLN A 430 23.57 -10.63 20.36
N TYR A 431 23.54 -11.41 19.27
CA TYR A 431 23.13 -10.90 17.96
C TYR A 431 21.73 -10.27 18.00
N ASN A 432 20.73 -10.95 18.56
CA ASN A 432 19.37 -10.43 18.67
C ASN A 432 19.25 -9.14 19.53
N GLN A 433 20.17 -8.93 20.48
CA GLN A 433 20.20 -7.72 21.32
C GLN A 433 20.77 -6.51 20.58
N CYS A 434 21.75 -6.73 19.68
CA CYS A 434 22.49 -5.64 19.02
C CYS A 434 22.07 -5.37 17.58
N VAL A 435 21.62 -6.37 16.81
CA VAL A 435 21.31 -6.25 15.36
C VAL A 435 20.21 -5.21 15.06
N ASN A 436 19.28 -4.99 15.98
CA ASN A 436 18.15 -4.10 15.78
C ASN A 436 18.50 -2.60 15.92
N GLY A 437 19.77 -2.26 16.09
CA GLY A 437 20.22 -0.88 16.26
C GLY A 437 19.75 0.07 15.16
N VAL A 438 19.91 -0.34 13.90
CA VAL A 438 19.40 0.39 12.72
C VAL A 438 17.88 0.55 12.84
N SER A 439 17.15 -0.55 13.01
CA SER A 439 15.67 -0.53 13.15
C SER A 439 15.14 0.35 14.31
N VAL A 440 15.92 0.57 15.37
CA VAL A 440 15.56 1.49 16.46
C VAL A 440 15.79 2.96 16.07
N MET A 441 16.82 3.25 15.26
CA MET A 441 17.06 4.55 14.65
C MET A 441 15.93 4.89 13.66
N ASP A 442 15.64 3.99 12.72
CA ASP A 442 14.58 4.05 11.71
C ASP A 442 13.21 4.44 12.31
N LYS A 443 12.79 3.68 13.32
CA LYS A 443 11.54 3.92 14.06
C LYS A 443 11.52 5.27 14.80
N THR A 444 12.70 5.76 15.20
CA THR A 444 12.82 7.09 15.81
C THR A 444 12.65 8.19 14.76
N LEU A 445 13.27 8.04 13.59
CA LEU A 445 13.21 8.99 12.47
C LEU A 445 11.81 9.12 11.87
N SER A 446 11.11 7.99 11.71
CA SER A 446 9.76 7.94 11.16
C SER A 446 8.72 8.66 12.04
N SER A 447 9.03 8.88 13.32
CA SER A 447 8.08 9.46 14.29
C SER A 447 7.70 10.91 13.98
N TYR A 448 8.61 11.71 13.40
CA TYR A 448 8.40 13.13 13.09
C TYR A 448 9.08 13.53 11.76
N ARG A 449 8.93 12.70 10.72
CA ARG A 449 9.51 12.99 9.40
C ARG A 449 8.95 14.32 8.85
N PRO A 450 9.80 15.29 8.43
CA PRO A 450 9.33 16.53 7.78
C PRO A 450 8.42 16.23 6.59
N LYS A 451 7.39 17.05 6.39
CA LYS A 451 6.33 16.81 5.40
C LYS A 451 6.43 17.70 4.15
N ILE A 452 7.11 18.83 4.24
CA ILE A 452 7.28 19.77 3.12
C ILE A 452 8.23 19.16 2.06
N ARG A 453 7.77 19.13 0.81
CA ARG A 453 8.45 18.52 -0.35
C ARG A 453 8.82 19.58 -1.38
N SER A 454 9.78 19.30 -2.26
CA SER A 454 10.26 20.19 -3.32
C SER A 454 10.59 19.38 -4.57
N LYS A 455 10.58 20.03 -5.75
CA LYS A 455 10.89 19.42 -7.07
C LYS A 455 12.39 19.14 -7.30
N LYS A 456 13.25 19.47 -6.33
CA LYS A 456 14.68 19.18 -6.41
C LYS A 456 14.91 17.73 -6.01
N TRP A 457 15.44 16.90 -6.91
CA TRP A 457 15.65 15.46 -6.67
C TRP A 457 16.39 15.15 -5.34
N TRP A 458 17.36 16.00 -4.98
CA TRP A 458 18.17 15.87 -3.76
C TRP A 458 17.46 16.33 -2.47
N TRP A 459 16.29 16.97 -2.57
CA TRP A 459 15.52 17.49 -1.43
C TRP A 459 15.14 16.39 -0.43
N SER A 460 14.86 15.18 -0.94
CA SER A 460 14.54 14.00 -0.13
C SER A 460 15.70 13.62 0.81
N LEU A 461 16.94 13.67 0.31
CA LEU A 461 18.17 13.42 1.04
C LEU A 461 18.45 14.55 2.04
N PHE A 462 18.39 15.80 1.60
CA PHE A 462 18.54 16.97 2.48
C PHE A 462 17.57 16.95 3.67
N SER A 463 16.28 16.71 3.41
CA SER A 463 15.24 16.64 4.44
C SER A 463 15.46 15.48 5.42
N HIS A 464 15.97 14.34 4.93
CA HIS A 464 16.38 13.23 5.78
C HIS A 464 17.60 13.60 6.65
N ALA A 465 18.63 14.25 6.10
CA ALA A 465 19.81 14.71 6.83
C ALA A 465 19.46 15.71 7.97
N LEU A 466 18.59 16.69 7.70
CA LEU A 466 18.09 17.61 8.73
C LEU A 466 17.31 16.88 9.84
N ASN A 467 16.49 15.88 9.48
CA ASN A 467 15.76 15.04 10.43
C ASN A 467 16.71 14.15 11.27
N MET A 468 17.77 13.61 10.65
CA MET A 468 18.82 12.83 11.30
C MET A 468 19.55 13.65 12.37
N ALA A 469 19.95 14.89 12.08
CA ALA A 469 20.68 15.75 13.01
C ALA A 469 19.91 15.97 14.32
N VAL A 470 18.60 16.23 14.25
CA VAL A 470 17.72 16.40 15.43
C VAL A 470 17.59 15.10 16.23
N VAL A 471 17.46 13.95 15.55
CA VAL A 471 17.35 12.64 16.22
C VAL A 471 18.66 12.24 16.90
N ALA A 472 19.80 12.48 16.25
CA ALA A 472 21.13 12.22 16.80
C ALA A 472 21.40 13.09 18.04
N ALA A 473 21.11 14.40 17.98
CA ALA A 473 21.20 15.30 19.13
C ALA A 473 20.31 14.85 20.31
N TRP A 474 19.08 14.39 20.03
CA TRP A 474 18.16 13.87 21.06
C TRP A 474 18.68 12.59 21.73
N LYS A 475 19.28 11.69 20.95
CA LYS A 475 19.88 10.45 21.46
C LYS A 475 21.07 10.75 22.38
N LEU A 476 21.98 11.63 21.98
CA LEU A 476 23.08 12.12 22.83
C LEU A 476 22.55 12.70 24.14
N HIS A 477 21.57 13.61 24.07
CA HIS A 477 20.95 14.19 25.25
C HIS A 477 20.40 13.11 26.21
N ARG A 478 19.75 12.07 25.68
CA ARG A 478 19.21 10.97 26.49
C ARG A 478 20.26 10.06 27.11
N GLU A 479 21.37 9.81 26.42
CA GLU A 479 22.47 8.99 26.96
C GLU A 479 23.25 9.74 28.05
N LEU A 480 23.48 11.05 27.87
CA LEU A 480 24.12 11.92 28.86
C LEU A 480 23.28 12.11 30.13
N HIS A 481 21.96 12.28 30.01
CA HIS A 481 21.05 12.56 31.13
C HIS A 481 20.37 11.32 31.74
N THR A 482 20.97 10.13 31.58
CA THR A 482 20.38 8.85 32.04
C THR A 482 20.02 8.80 33.53
N THR A 483 20.71 9.57 34.37
CA THR A 483 20.51 9.63 35.83
C THR A 483 19.81 10.89 36.34
N THR A 484 19.56 11.89 35.49
CA THR A 484 19.04 13.22 35.88
C THR A 484 17.54 13.34 35.55
N SER A 485 16.80 14.14 36.32
CA SER A 485 15.35 14.35 36.10
C SER A 485 15.01 15.14 34.83
N ASP A 486 16.00 15.64 34.10
CA ASP A 486 15.86 16.60 33.00
C ASP A 486 15.76 15.95 31.61
N GLN A 487 15.48 14.64 31.52
CA GLN A 487 15.29 13.95 30.24
C GLN A 487 14.06 14.45 29.47
N LEU A 488 14.31 15.19 28.39
CA LEU A 488 13.27 15.61 27.44
C LEU A 488 12.78 14.45 26.56
N SER A 489 11.46 14.37 26.35
CA SER A 489 10.89 13.49 25.32
C SER A 489 11.32 13.95 23.91
N HIS A 490 11.25 13.06 22.92
CA HIS A 490 11.62 13.38 21.52
C HIS A 490 10.85 14.60 20.99
N LEU A 491 9.57 14.72 21.34
CA LEU A 491 8.74 15.86 20.93
C LEU A 491 9.17 17.16 21.63
N GLU A 492 9.48 17.12 22.92
CA GLU A 492 9.91 18.31 23.68
C GLU A 492 11.27 18.80 23.21
N PHE A 493 12.23 17.90 23.03
CA PHE A 493 13.57 18.20 22.51
C PHE A 493 13.49 18.81 21.10
N ARG A 494 12.73 18.17 20.19
CA ARG A 494 12.49 18.71 18.85
C ARG A 494 11.82 20.08 18.88
N ARG A 495 10.79 20.26 19.70
CA ARG A 495 10.09 21.54 19.83
C ARG A 495 11.01 22.65 20.35
N PHE A 496 11.93 22.32 21.25
CA PHE A 496 12.91 23.28 21.77
C PHE A 496 13.84 23.78 20.66
N ILE A 497 14.44 22.87 19.87
CA ILE A 497 15.24 23.22 18.68
C ILE A 497 14.39 23.99 17.66
N THR A 498 13.17 23.52 17.39
CA THR A 498 12.30 24.14 16.37
C THR A 498 11.91 25.56 16.76
N ILE A 499 11.55 25.82 18.02
CA ILE A 499 11.20 27.16 18.51
C ILE A 499 12.42 28.10 18.46
N HIS A 500 13.61 27.58 18.78
CA HIS A 500 14.86 28.35 18.66
C HIS A 500 15.15 28.74 17.21
N LEU A 501 15.14 27.78 16.28
CA LEU A 501 15.38 28.02 14.84
C LEU A 501 14.32 28.95 14.22
N LEU A 502 13.06 28.88 14.66
CA LEU A 502 12.00 29.80 14.25
C LEU A 502 12.14 31.22 14.83
N HIS A 503 13.15 31.46 15.69
CA HIS A 503 13.37 32.69 16.47
C HIS A 503 12.13 33.11 17.28
N ALA A 504 11.29 32.14 17.63
CA ALA A 504 10.01 32.41 18.27
C ALA A 504 10.19 32.56 19.79
N MET A 505 9.74 33.70 20.33
CA MET A 505 9.63 33.90 21.78
C MET A 505 8.93 32.70 22.43
N PRO A 506 9.56 32.02 23.41
CA PRO A 506 8.91 30.92 24.11
C PRO A 506 7.67 31.48 24.81
N PHE A 507 6.49 30.93 24.49
CA PHE A 507 5.26 31.30 25.17
C PHE A 507 5.45 31.04 26.67
N VAL A 508 5.53 32.12 27.45
CA VAL A 508 5.73 32.03 28.90
C VAL A 508 4.59 31.18 29.44
N ARG A 509 4.90 29.97 29.90
CA ARG A 509 3.98 29.21 30.73
C ARG A 509 3.65 30.13 31.90
N SER A 510 2.40 30.58 32.01
CA SER A 510 1.91 31.05 33.29
C SER A 510 2.20 29.92 34.27
N GLN A 511 3.02 30.20 35.28
CA GLN A 511 3.28 29.20 36.30
C GLN A 511 1.92 28.76 36.84
N SER A 512 1.71 27.44 36.94
CA SER A 512 0.61 26.93 37.74
C SER A 512 0.75 27.58 39.12
N GLY A 513 -0.20 28.43 39.48
CA GLY A 513 -0.14 29.22 40.72
C GLY A 513 0.15 28.33 41.93
N PRO A 514 0.68 28.91 43.02
CA PRO A 514 1.12 28.14 44.18
C PRO A 514 0.03 27.15 44.60
N ARG A 515 0.41 25.86 44.69
CA ARG A 515 -0.50 24.78 45.07
C ARG A 515 -1.31 25.25 46.28
N SER A 516 -2.64 25.23 46.15
CA SER A 516 -3.53 25.71 47.20
C SER A 516 -3.39 24.81 48.44
N HIS A 517 -2.48 25.19 49.34
CA HIS A 517 -2.52 24.71 50.71
C HIS A 517 -3.87 25.14 51.29
N LEU A 518 -4.62 24.17 51.82
CA LEU A 518 -5.83 24.46 52.57
C LEU A 518 -5.50 25.46 53.68
N PRO A 519 -6.34 26.50 53.89
CA PRO A 519 -6.08 27.50 54.92
C PRO A 519 -5.95 26.85 56.29
N VAL A 520 -5.12 27.42 57.15
CA VAL A 520 -4.76 26.88 58.48
C VAL A 520 -5.99 26.61 59.35
N SER A 521 -7.09 27.34 59.12
CA SER A 521 -8.40 27.14 59.74
C SER A 521 -9.06 25.76 59.54
N LEU A 522 -8.60 24.96 58.57
CA LEU A 522 -9.09 23.58 58.36
C LEU A 522 -8.22 22.50 59.05
N ARG A 523 -7.20 22.89 59.81
CA ARG A 523 -6.45 21.96 60.67
C ARG A 523 -7.15 21.79 62.03
N SER A 524 -8.19 20.97 62.04
CA SER A 524 -8.75 20.40 63.29
C SER A 524 -7.72 19.49 63.96
N SER A 525 -7.76 19.44 65.30
CA SER A 525 -6.63 19.04 66.17
C SER A 525 -6.45 17.53 66.39
N HIS A 526 -7.20 16.66 65.70
CA HIS A 526 -7.16 15.21 65.93
C HIS A 526 -6.81 14.44 64.65
N GLY A 527 -5.71 13.69 64.71
CA GLY A 527 -5.00 13.21 63.54
C GLY A 527 -5.62 11.99 62.87
N HIS A 528 -5.76 12.07 61.54
CA HIS A 528 -5.72 10.92 60.65
C HIS A 528 -4.83 11.25 59.45
N TYR A 529 -3.70 10.57 59.33
CA TYR A 529 -2.83 10.63 58.14
C TYR A 529 -3.36 9.68 57.07
N LEU A 530 -3.33 10.09 55.80
CA LEU A 530 -3.50 9.18 54.67
C LEU A 530 -2.15 8.87 54.05
N GLN A 531 -1.72 7.62 54.20
CA GLN A 531 -0.57 7.04 53.50
C GLN A 531 -0.95 6.79 52.03
N SER A 532 0.00 6.96 51.10
CA SER A 532 -0.27 6.69 49.68
C SER A 532 -0.32 5.18 49.40
N CYS A 533 -1.23 4.77 48.50
CA CYS A 533 -1.30 3.40 48.02
C CYS A 533 -1.62 3.36 46.52
N THR A 534 -1.09 2.35 45.84
CA THR A 534 -0.95 2.27 44.38
C THR A 534 -2.16 1.66 43.67
N GLN A 535 -3.37 2.21 43.88
CA GLN A 535 -4.54 1.94 43.03
C GLN A 535 -5.55 3.10 43.06
N GLY A 536 -5.78 3.72 41.90
CA GLY A 536 -6.58 4.95 41.77
C GLY A 536 -8.10 4.75 41.85
N ARG A 537 -8.63 4.40 43.03
CA ARG A 537 -10.07 4.50 43.36
C ARG A 537 -10.26 5.00 44.79
N LEU A 538 -10.69 6.26 44.96
CA LEU A 538 -11.03 6.79 46.27
C LEU A 538 -12.52 6.56 46.60
N TYR A 539 -12.77 5.86 47.70
CA TYR A 539 -14.12 5.55 48.21
C TYR A 539 -14.63 6.69 49.09
N LEU A 540 -15.20 7.76 48.52
CA LEU A 540 -15.90 8.77 49.33
C LEU A 540 -16.99 9.59 48.58
N CYS A 541 -18.04 8.93 48.08
CA CYS A 541 -19.27 9.62 47.64
C CYS A 541 -20.55 8.75 47.65
N ILE A 542 -20.63 7.75 48.53
CA ILE A 542 -21.82 6.86 48.59
C ILE A 542 -22.88 7.33 49.61
N PHE A 543 -22.53 8.15 50.60
CA PHE A 543 -23.49 8.58 51.63
C PHE A 543 -24.39 9.75 51.17
N TRP A 544 -23.79 10.84 50.66
CA TRP A 544 -24.54 12.03 50.23
C TRP A 544 -25.40 11.82 48.96
N VAL A 545 -24.93 10.99 48.03
CA VAL A 545 -25.69 10.63 46.82
C VAL A 545 -26.98 9.89 47.16
N ASN A 546 -26.98 9.02 48.18
CA ASN A 546 -28.18 8.31 48.62
C ASN A 546 -29.21 9.23 49.31
N VAL A 547 -28.78 10.30 49.99
CA VAL A 547 -29.68 11.30 50.59
C VAL A 547 -30.37 12.14 49.50
N TYR A 548 -29.60 12.63 48.52
CA TYR A 548 -30.15 13.40 47.40
C TYR A 548 -31.07 12.58 46.50
N ILE A 549 -30.74 11.33 46.21
CA ILE A 549 -31.62 10.44 45.43
C ILE A 549 -32.95 10.19 46.16
N ARG A 550 -32.94 10.02 47.49
CA ARG A 550 -34.19 9.87 48.28
C ARG A 550 -35.06 11.13 48.25
N LEU A 551 -34.46 12.32 48.41
CA LEU A 551 -35.20 13.58 48.31
C LEU A 551 -35.77 13.82 46.90
N PHE A 552 -35.01 13.51 45.86
CA PHE A 552 -35.46 13.62 44.47
C PHE A 552 -36.62 12.65 44.17
N TYR A 553 -36.54 11.40 44.62
CA TYR A 553 -37.65 10.44 44.51
C TYR A 553 -38.91 10.88 45.28
N MET A 554 -38.75 11.57 46.42
CA MET A 554 -39.89 12.05 47.22
C MET A 554 -40.59 13.22 46.52
N ALA A 555 -39.84 14.14 45.92
CA ALA A 555 -40.39 15.23 45.10
C ALA A 555 -41.06 14.73 43.81
N PHE A 556 -40.44 13.78 43.10
CA PHE A 556 -40.97 13.23 41.85
C PHE A 556 -42.30 12.46 42.06
N ARG A 557 -42.52 11.91 43.26
CA ARG A 557 -43.75 11.21 43.65
C ARG A 557 -44.91 12.15 44.02
N PHE A 558 -44.63 13.43 44.26
CA PHE A 558 -45.63 14.46 44.60
C PHE A 558 -46.19 15.19 43.37
N LEU A 559 -45.43 15.21 42.26
CA LEU A 559 -45.76 15.94 41.03
C LEU A 559 -46.68 15.20 40.04
N PHE A 560 -47.04 13.94 40.31
CA PHE A 560 -47.92 13.13 39.45
C PHE A 560 -49.07 12.48 40.23
N SER A 561 -50.00 13.30 40.72
CA SER A 561 -51.23 12.84 41.38
C SER A 561 -52.49 13.55 40.85
N VAL A 562 -52.81 13.33 39.57
CA VAL A 562 -54.14 13.57 38.97
C VAL A 562 -54.48 12.36 38.07
N PRO A 563 -55.70 11.79 38.11
CA PRO A 563 -55.96 10.47 37.51
C PRO A 563 -56.43 10.52 36.04
N GLY A 564 -55.83 9.68 35.19
CA GLY A 564 -56.29 9.44 33.81
C GLY A 564 -55.33 8.58 32.99
N SER A 565 -55.73 7.34 32.66
CA SER A 565 -55.05 6.32 31.84
C SER A 565 -54.06 6.87 30.77
N VAL A 566 -52.81 6.39 30.62
CA VAL A 566 -52.40 5.06 30.11
C VAL A 566 -51.01 4.67 30.66
N ARG A 567 -50.77 3.37 30.93
CA ARG A 567 -49.47 2.85 31.41
C ARG A 567 -48.48 2.62 30.26
N GLY A 568 -47.37 3.37 30.25
CA GLY A 568 -46.19 3.08 29.41
C GLY A 568 -44.89 3.14 30.23
N THR A 569 -44.10 2.08 30.22
CA THR A 569 -42.86 1.98 31.02
C THR A 569 -41.66 2.45 30.21
N VAL A 570 -41.22 3.70 30.41
CA VAL A 570 -40.02 4.23 29.75
C VAL A 570 -38.75 3.79 30.50
N ARG A 571 -37.89 3.02 29.83
CA ARG A 571 -36.55 2.66 30.33
C ARG A 571 -35.53 3.68 29.81
N ILE A 572 -34.98 4.50 30.70
CA ILE A 572 -33.89 5.45 30.37
C ILE A 572 -32.58 4.91 30.95
N SER A 573 -31.57 4.72 30.11
CA SER A 573 -30.21 4.33 30.49
C SER A 573 -29.24 5.49 30.31
N PHE A 574 -28.69 6.02 31.40
CA PHE A 574 -27.69 7.10 31.36
C PHE A 574 -26.28 6.55 31.12
N SER A 575 -25.52 7.19 30.23
CA SER A 575 -24.06 7.01 30.13
C SER A 575 -23.32 8.09 30.92
N GLN A 576 -22.11 7.76 31.38
CA GLN A 576 -21.48 8.41 32.54
C GLN A 576 -20.72 9.71 32.23
N HIS A 577 -21.20 10.55 31.30
CA HIS A 577 -20.43 11.69 30.77
C HIS A 577 -21.08 13.09 30.82
N GLN A 578 -22.35 13.23 31.23
CA GLN A 578 -23.04 14.53 31.24
C GLN A 578 -23.11 15.23 32.62
N ALA A 579 -22.54 14.66 33.68
CA ALA A 579 -22.69 15.15 35.06
C ALA A 579 -21.68 16.22 35.53
N LYS A 580 -20.95 16.90 34.63
CA LYS A 580 -19.84 17.82 35.00
C LYS A 580 -20.09 19.32 34.80
N HIS A 581 -21.16 19.74 34.13
CA HIS A 581 -21.33 21.15 33.70
C HIS A 581 -22.25 22.02 34.58
N TRP A 582 -22.71 21.53 35.75
CA TRP A 582 -23.73 22.22 36.56
C TRP A 582 -23.21 23.01 37.79
N ILE A 583 -21.89 23.20 37.94
CA ILE A 583 -21.29 23.74 39.19
C ILE A 583 -20.60 25.11 39.01
N SER A 584 -20.40 25.62 37.78
CA SER A 584 -19.75 26.91 37.54
C SER A 584 -20.69 27.93 36.87
N GLY A 585 -21.40 28.73 37.68
CA GLY A 585 -22.31 29.76 37.19
C GLY A 585 -21.61 30.91 36.45
N LYS A 586 -21.61 30.86 35.13
CA LYS A 586 -21.29 31.97 34.22
C LYS A 586 -22.41 32.11 33.18
N PRO A 587 -22.76 33.34 32.74
CA PRO A 587 -23.77 33.53 31.72
C PRO A 587 -23.28 33.04 30.35
N LEU A 588 -24.18 32.43 29.59
CA LEU A 588 -23.94 31.97 28.22
C LEU A 588 -24.00 33.16 27.25
N VAL A 589 -22.86 33.51 26.66
CA VAL A 589 -22.85 34.10 25.31
C VAL A 589 -23.02 32.94 24.33
N VAL A 590 -24.14 32.93 23.62
CA VAL A 590 -24.50 31.82 22.73
C VAL A 590 -23.83 32.02 21.36
N ASN A 591 -22.58 31.56 21.24
CA ASN A 591 -22.07 31.17 19.93
C ASN A 591 -22.75 29.83 19.53
N PRO A 592 -23.22 29.67 18.29
CA PRO A 592 -23.98 28.49 17.88
C PRO A 592 -23.06 27.27 17.79
N CYS A 593 -22.96 26.53 18.89
CA CYS A 593 -22.36 25.20 18.86
C CYS A 593 -23.11 24.34 17.85
N GLN A 594 -22.37 23.77 16.90
CA GLN A 594 -22.87 22.80 15.95
C GLN A 594 -23.66 21.73 16.69
N HIS A 595 -24.97 21.70 16.46
CA HIS A 595 -25.73 20.51 16.77
C HIS A 595 -25.15 19.41 15.89
N TYR A 596 -24.67 18.32 16.51
CA TYR A 596 -24.76 17.03 15.83
C TYR A 596 -26.25 16.75 15.68
N ALA A 597 -26.83 17.30 14.60
CA ALA A 597 -28.12 16.90 14.14
C ALA A 597 -28.04 15.38 13.96
N VAL A 598 -28.81 14.65 14.76
CA VAL A 598 -29.26 13.34 14.33
C VAL A 598 -30.17 13.63 13.15
N SER A 599 -29.56 13.75 11.97
CA SER A 599 -30.28 13.87 10.71
C SER A 599 -31.21 12.68 10.67
N VAL A 600 -32.51 12.98 10.78
CA VAL A 600 -33.56 11.99 10.61
C VAL A 600 -33.53 11.65 9.12
N LYS A 601 -32.73 10.63 8.78
CA LYS A 601 -32.61 10.12 7.43
C LYS A 601 -34.01 9.87 6.89
N ALA A 602 -34.27 10.32 5.66
CA ALA A 602 -35.54 10.09 5.01
C ALA A 602 -35.82 8.58 4.93
N VAL A 603 -37.07 8.19 5.18
CA VAL A 603 -37.52 6.81 5.00
C VAL A 603 -37.79 6.60 3.52
N TYR A 604 -37.23 5.54 2.94
CA TYR A 604 -37.49 5.18 1.57
C TYR A 604 -38.93 4.67 1.42
N LYS A 605 -39.71 5.29 0.53
CA LYS A 605 -41.08 4.86 0.23
C LYS A 605 -41.13 4.15 -1.13
N ARG A 606 -41.64 2.92 -1.14
CA ARG A 606 -41.87 2.12 -2.36
C ARG A 606 -43.18 2.56 -3.04
N GLU A 607 -43.19 3.73 -3.66
CA GLU A 607 -44.35 4.25 -4.40
C GLU A 607 -44.31 3.89 -5.90
N LYS A 608 -43.11 3.69 -6.47
CA LYS A 608 -42.89 3.34 -7.89
C LYS A 608 -42.16 1.99 -8.02
N PRO A 609 -42.36 1.23 -9.13
CA PRO A 609 -41.56 0.04 -9.41
C PRO A 609 -40.08 0.39 -9.58
N HIS A 610 -39.21 -0.45 -9.02
CA HIS A 610 -37.77 -0.28 -9.06
C HIS A 610 -37.12 -1.17 -10.12
N ILE A 611 -36.16 -0.64 -10.86
CA ILE A 611 -35.29 -1.37 -11.79
C ILE A 611 -33.86 -0.88 -11.68
N ASN A 612 -32.88 -1.77 -11.84
CA ASN A 612 -31.47 -1.41 -11.93
C ASN A 612 -31.07 -1.28 -13.40
N VAL A 613 -30.47 -0.16 -13.74
CA VAL A 613 -29.88 0.09 -15.06
C VAL A 613 -28.41 0.48 -14.89
N GLY A 614 -27.66 0.54 -15.97
CA GLY A 614 -26.30 1.07 -15.90
C GLY A 614 -25.67 1.24 -17.27
N THR A 615 -24.72 2.17 -17.32
CA THR A 615 -23.91 2.54 -18.48
C THR A 615 -22.75 1.56 -18.66
N ILE A 616 -22.58 1.07 -19.89
CA ILE A 616 -21.39 0.35 -20.35
C ILE A 616 -21.03 0.87 -21.74
N GLY A 617 -19.74 0.90 -22.11
CA GLY A 617 -19.36 1.44 -23.42
C GLY A 617 -17.90 1.89 -23.49
N HIS A 618 -17.56 2.58 -24.58
CA HIS A 618 -16.32 3.37 -24.64
C HIS A 618 -16.47 4.61 -23.73
N VAL A 619 -15.35 5.13 -23.22
CA VAL A 619 -15.35 6.11 -22.12
C VAL A 619 -15.93 7.45 -22.59
N ASP A 620 -17.12 7.81 -22.07
CA ASP A 620 -17.56 9.18 -21.80
C ASP A 620 -18.91 9.15 -21.06
N HIS A 621 -18.97 9.74 -19.87
CA HIS A 621 -20.08 9.56 -18.92
C HIS A 621 -21.23 10.56 -19.16
N VAL A 622 -22.48 10.07 -19.05
CA VAL A 622 -23.70 10.79 -19.46
C VAL A 622 -24.70 10.89 -18.33
N LEU A 623 -25.00 12.09 -17.85
CA LEU A 623 -26.19 12.39 -17.04
C LEU A 623 -26.59 13.86 -17.18
N ALA A 624 -27.85 14.11 -17.56
CA ALA A 624 -28.41 15.44 -17.73
C ALA A 624 -29.50 15.75 -16.68
N GLU A 625 -29.76 17.03 -16.46
CA GLU A 625 -30.60 17.50 -15.35
C GLU A 625 -32.11 17.30 -15.60
N LYS A 626 -32.80 16.58 -14.71
CA LYS A 626 -34.28 16.58 -14.62
C LYS A 626 -34.72 16.75 -13.17
N LYS A 627 -35.78 17.54 -12.96
CA LYS A 627 -36.31 18.02 -11.65
C LYS A 627 -36.86 16.95 -10.69
N CYS A 628 -36.53 15.68 -10.89
CA CYS A 628 -36.99 14.54 -10.07
C CYS A 628 -35.82 13.74 -9.44
N ALA A 629 -34.57 14.19 -9.61
CA ALA A 629 -33.39 13.60 -8.99
C ALA A 629 -32.54 14.68 -8.31
N THR A 630 -31.78 14.28 -7.29
CA THR A 630 -30.71 15.14 -6.75
C THR A 630 -29.58 15.16 -7.79
N PHE A 631 -29.43 16.26 -8.51
CA PHE A 631 -28.34 16.41 -9.48
C PHE A 631 -27.00 16.28 -8.75
N LYS A 632 -26.22 15.27 -9.15
CA LYS A 632 -24.80 15.15 -8.80
C LYS A 632 -23.98 15.65 -9.97
N LYS A 633 -22.96 16.44 -9.68
CA LYS A 633 -21.97 16.86 -10.69
C LYS A 633 -21.12 15.68 -11.13
N TYR A 634 -20.44 15.84 -12.27
CA TYR A 634 -19.40 14.90 -12.73
C TYR A 634 -18.35 14.61 -11.64
N GLU A 635 -17.84 15.66 -10.98
CA GLU A 635 -16.94 15.61 -9.81
C GLU A 635 -17.52 14.85 -8.59
N GLU A 636 -18.84 14.68 -8.51
CA GLU A 636 -19.55 13.95 -7.44
C GLU A 636 -19.94 12.51 -7.85
N ILE A 637 -19.52 12.08 -9.04
CA ILE A 637 -19.58 10.69 -9.53
C ILE A 637 -18.16 10.11 -9.42
N ASP A 638 -17.20 10.70 -10.14
CA ASP A 638 -15.76 10.39 -10.09
C ASP A 638 -15.10 11.06 -8.87
N ASN A 639 -15.45 10.56 -7.67
CA ASN A 639 -15.02 11.16 -6.39
C ASN A 639 -13.61 10.73 -5.95
N ALA A 640 -13.02 9.68 -6.54
CA ALA A 640 -11.72 9.21 -6.09
C ALA A 640 -10.61 10.14 -6.60
N PRO A 641 -9.57 10.45 -5.80
CA PRO A 641 -8.43 11.24 -6.27
C PRO A 641 -7.74 10.66 -7.52
N GLU A 642 -7.77 9.33 -7.67
CA GLU A 642 -7.25 8.60 -8.84
C GLU A 642 -8.14 8.73 -10.10
N GLU A 643 -9.45 8.91 -9.92
CA GLU A 643 -10.41 9.13 -11.02
C GLU A 643 -10.30 10.56 -11.53
N MET A 644 -10.31 11.55 -10.62
CA MET A 644 -10.19 12.97 -10.94
C MET A 644 -8.87 13.32 -11.65
N SER A 645 -7.77 12.65 -11.31
CA SER A 645 -6.45 12.89 -11.91
C SER A 645 -6.24 12.19 -13.25
N ARG A 646 -6.92 11.07 -13.51
CA ARG A 646 -6.83 10.32 -14.77
C ARG A 646 -7.95 10.62 -15.77
N GLY A 647 -9.03 11.25 -15.34
CA GLY A 647 -10.20 11.54 -16.20
C GLY A 647 -10.95 10.30 -16.66
N ILE A 648 -10.86 9.19 -15.90
CA ILE A 648 -11.55 7.93 -16.19
C ILE A 648 -12.17 7.37 -14.92
N THR A 649 -13.40 6.86 -15.02
CA THR A 649 -14.03 6.12 -13.92
C THR A 649 -13.26 4.83 -13.64
N ILE A 650 -12.99 4.54 -12.36
CA ILE A 650 -12.23 3.37 -11.89
C ILE A 650 -13.13 2.48 -11.04
N ASN A 651 -13.87 3.09 -10.12
CA ASN A 651 -14.81 2.44 -9.22
C ASN A 651 -16.22 2.49 -9.81
N VAL A 652 -17.07 1.55 -9.41
CA VAL A 652 -18.49 1.55 -9.80
C VAL A 652 -19.22 2.62 -9.00
N ALA A 653 -19.86 3.58 -9.67
CA ALA A 653 -20.68 4.59 -9.01
C ALA A 653 -22.15 4.17 -8.96
N HIS A 654 -22.83 4.46 -7.85
CA HIS A 654 -24.26 4.19 -7.67
C HIS A 654 -25.04 5.49 -7.53
N LEU A 655 -26.01 5.67 -8.42
CA LEU A 655 -26.85 6.86 -8.55
C LEU A 655 -28.33 6.46 -8.46
N GLU A 656 -29.17 7.41 -8.05
CA GLU A 656 -30.63 7.25 -8.03
C GLU A 656 -31.30 8.38 -8.81
N TYR A 657 -32.28 8.02 -9.63
CA TYR A 657 -33.20 8.96 -10.24
C TYR A 657 -34.56 8.30 -10.46
N GLU A 658 -35.59 9.10 -10.67
CA GLU A 658 -36.93 8.61 -10.95
C GLU A 658 -37.55 9.32 -12.16
N THR A 659 -38.32 8.54 -12.92
CA THR A 659 -39.26 9.06 -13.91
C THR A 659 -40.64 9.19 -13.27
N GLU A 660 -41.65 9.61 -14.03
CA GLU A 660 -43.04 9.60 -13.57
C GLU A 660 -43.54 8.17 -13.34
N LYS A 661 -43.03 7.19 -14.09
CA LYS A 661 -43.47 5.79 -14.05
C LYS A 661 -42.64 4.89 -13.12
N ARG A 662 -41.33 5.14 -12.95
CA ARG A 662 -40.39 4.17 -12.35
C ARG A 662 -39.29 4.83 -11.49
N HIS A 663 -38.68 4.03 -10.62
CA HIS A 663 -37.48 4.40 -9.85
C HIS A 663 -36.26 3.63 -10.37
N TYR A 664 -35.24 4.34 -10.81
CA TYR A 664 -34.01 3.76 -11.35
C TYR A 664 -32.89 3.78 -10.31
N GLY A 665 -32.30 2.60 -10.09
CA GLY A 665 -30.95 2.51 -9.54
C GLY A 665 -29.98 2.46 -10.70
N HIS A 666 -29.11 3.46 -10.85
CA HIS A 666 -28.17 3.52 -11.95
C HIS A 666 -26.76 3.14 -11.47
N VAL A 667 -26.12 2.23 -12.20
CA VAL A 667 -24.81 1.66 -11.90
C VAL A 667 -23.85 2.08 -13.01
N ASP A 668 -23.00 3.06 -12.74
CA ASP A 668 -22.03 3.54 -13.73
C ASP A 668 -20.78 2.65 -13.71
N CYS A 669 -20.41 2.10 -14.87
CA CYS A 669 -19.35 1.11 -14.97
C CYS A 669 -18.14 1.64 -15.74
N PRO A 670 -16.90 1.33 -15.30
CA PRO A 670 -15.69 1.82 -15.94
C PRO A 670 -15.48 1.18 -17.32
N GLY A 671 -15.15 2.00 -18.32
CA GLY A 671 -14.98 1.57 -19.71
C GLY A 671 -13.56 1.12 -20.11
N HIS A 672 -12.55 1.35 -19.27
CA HIS A 672 -11.15 1.03 -19.58
C HIS A 672 -10.80 -0.45 -19.35
N ALA A 673 -9.92 -1.01 -20.18
CA ALA A 673 -9.60 -2.44 -20.20
C ALA A 673 -9.05 -2.99 -18.86
N ASP A 674 -8.28 -2.18 -18.12
CA ASP A 674 -7.72 -2.58 -16.83
C ASP A 674 -8.79 -2.76 -15.73
N TYR A 675 -9.91 -2.04 -15.85
CA TYR A 675 -10.96 -1.96 -14.84
C TYR A 675 -12.19 -2.84 -15.14
N ILE A 676 -12.12 -3.71 -16.15
CA ILE A 676 -13.20 -4.66 -16.47
C ILE A 676 -13.56 -5.56 -15.27
N LYS A 677 -12.65 -5.79 -14.33
CA LYS A 677 -12.92 -6.48 -13.04
C LYS A 677 -14.00 -5.77 -12.20
N ASN A 678 -14.08 -4.45 -12.28
CA ASN A 678 -15.08 -3.62 -11.63
C ASN A 678 -16.36 -3.55 -12.47
N MET A 679 -16.24 -3.41 -13.80
CA MET A 679 -17.38 -3.50 -14.74
C MET A 679 -18.17 -4.80 -14.61
N ILE A 680 -17.52 -5.96 -14.49
CA ILE A 680 -18.21 -7.26 -14.27
C ILE A 680 -19.06 -7.21 -12.98
N THR A 681 -18.54 -6.63 -11.90
CA THR A 681 -19.31 -6.52 -10.65
C THR A 681 -20.41 -5.46 -10.69
N GLY A 682 -20.22 -4.34 -11.40
CA GLY A 682 -21.29 -3.38 -11.66
C GLY A 682 -22.40 -4.01 -12.51
N THR A 683 -22.04 -4.64 -13.62
CA THR A 683 -22.99 -5.27 -14.56
C THR A 683 -23.76 -6.43 -13.94
N SER A 684 -23.20 -7.16 -12.96
CA SER A 684 -23.95 -8.16 -12.19
C SER A 684 -25.15 -7.61 -11.40
N GLN A 685 -25.21 -6.28 -11.23
CA GLN A 685 -26.28 -5.58 -10.53
C GLN A 685 -27.33 -4.99 -11.48
N ILE A 686 -27.04 -4.91 -12.76
CA ILE A 686 -27.90 -4.31 -13.78
C ILE A 686 -29.00 -5.29 -14.20
N ASP A 687 -30.24 -4.82 -14.33
CA ASP A 687 -31.37 -5.57 -14.89
C ASP A 687 -31.52 -5.28 -16.41
N GLY A 688 -31.15 -4.08 -16.87
CA GLY A 688 -31.04 -3.70 -18.29
C GLY A 688 -30.00 -2.61 -18.54
N ALA A 689 -29.14 -2.77 -19.54
CA ALA A 689 -27.97 -1.91 -19.75
C ALA A 689 -28.18 -0.81 -20.81
N ILE A 690 -27.44 0.28 -20.69
CA ILE A 690 -27.35 1.35 -21.69
C ILE A 690 -25.95 1.28 -22.30
N LEU A 691 -25.87 0.93 -23.58
CA LEU A 691 -24.62 0.91 -24.34
C LEU A 691 -24.33 2.31 -24.89
N VAL A 692 -23.22 2.91 -24.45
CA VAL A 692 -22.75 4.21 -24.95
C VAL A 692 -21.69 3.98 -26.02
N VAL A 693 -21.89 4.59 -27.20
CA VAL A 693 -20.96 4.55 -28.33
C VAL A 693 -20.79 5.97 -28.86
N ALA A 694 -19.55 6.42 -29.11
CA ALA A 694 -19.31 7.73 -29.71
C ALA A 694 -19.54 7.65 -31.23
N ALA A 695 -20.38 8.55 -31.76
CA ALA A 695 -20.70 8.61 -33.19
C ALA A 695 -19.50 8.97 -34.08
N THR A 696 -18.47 9.61 -33.52
CA THR A 696 -17.22 9.94 -34.20
C THR A 696 -16.22 8.78 -34.29
N GLU A 697 -16.37 7.76 -33.45
CA GLU A 697 -15.40 6.67 -33.27
C GLU A 697 -15.95 5.29 -33.68
N GLY A 698 -17.26 5.08 -33.59
CA GLY A 698 -17.92 3.83 -33.97
C GLY A 698 -17.64 2.66 -33.02
N VAL A 699 -17.67 1.43 -33.56
CA VAL A 699 -17.53 0.21 -32.77
C VAL A 699 -16.07 -0.07 -32.37
N MET A 700 -15.71 0.31 -31.16
CA MET A 700 -14.41 -0.02 -30.55
C MET A 700 -14.34 -1.45 -29.98
N PRO A 701 -13.13 -2.05 -29.82
CA PRO A 701 -12.96 -3.38 -29.24
C PRO A 701 -13.56 -3.55 -27.83
N GLN A 702 -13.50 -2.51 -26.99
CA GLN A 702 -14.11 -2.53 -25.65
C GLN A 702 -15.64 -2.66 -25.72
N THR A 703 -16.28 -2.04 -26.72
CA THR A 703 -17.72 -2.17 -26.98
C THR A 703 -18.12 -3.63 -27.22
N ARG A 704 -17.29 -4.37 -27.97
CA ARG A 704 -17.48 -5.82 -28.20
C ARG A 704 -17.31 -6.63 -26.92
N GLU A 705 -16.24 -6.39 -26.15
CA GLU A 705 -16.01 -7.12 -24.88
C GLU A 705 -17.11 -6.83 -23.85
N HIS A 706 -17.62 -5.60 -23.77
CA HIS A 706 -18.71 -5.23 -22.87
C HIS A 706 -20.04 -5.92 -23.24
N LEU A 707 -20.37 -6.02 -24.54
CA LEU A 707 -21.56 -6.76 -25.00
C LEU A 707 -21.48 -8.24 -24.66
N ILE A 708 -20.33 -8.86 -24.92
CA ILE A 708 -20.04 -10.26 -24.57
C ILE A 708 -20.23 -10.48 -23.06
N LEU A 709 -19.60 -9.64 -22.22
CA LEU A 709 -19.66 -9.77 -20.76
C LEU A 709 -21.06 -9.52 -20.20
N ALA A 710 -21.80 -8.53 -20.72
CA ALA A 710 -23.20 -8.27 -20.35
C ALA A 710 -24.09 -9.49 -20.64
N LYS A 711 -23.93 -10.11 -21.82
CA LYS A 711 -24.67 -11.32 -22.21
C LYS A 711 -24.37 -12.51 -21.30
N GLN A 712 -23.10 -12.69 -20.94
CA GLN A 712 -22.64 -13.78 -20.06
C GLN A 712 -23.15 -13.62 -18.62
N ILE A 713 -23.21 -12.38 -18.12
CA ILE A 713 -23.76 -12.03 -16.81
C ILE A 713 -25.29 -12.23 -16.77
N GLY A 714 -25.96 -12.12 -17.91
CA GLY A 714 -27.40 -12.37 -18.05
C GLY A 714 -28.24 -11.11 -18.31
N VAL A 715 -27.63 -10.03 -18.80
CA VAL A 715 -28.37 -8.85 -19.25
C VAL A 715 -29.02 -9.17 -20.60
N GLU A 716 -30.34 -9.34 -20.60
CA GLU A 716 -31.11 -9.68 -21.81
C GLU A 716 -31.55 -8.45 -22.61
N GLN A 717 -31.75 -7.30 -21.95
CA GLN A 717 -32.28 -6.08 -22.56
C GLN A 717 -31.25 -4.95 -22.52
N MET A 718 -31.07 -4.28 -23.65
CA MET A 718 -30.16 -3.14 -23.79
C MET A 718 -30.83 -2.00 -24.57
N ILE A 719 -30.32 -0.79 -24.40
CA ILE A 719 -30.64 0.41 -25.20
C ILE A 719 -29.31 1.00 -25.67
N ILE A 720 -29.25 1.51 -26.90
CA ILE A 720 -28.05 2.15 -27.45
C ILE A 720 -28.21 3.67 -27.39
N PHE A 721 -27.18 4.36 -26.88
CA PHE A 721 -27.04 5.81 -26.95
C PHE A 721 -25.81 6.17 -27.79
N LEU A 722 -26.04 6.72 -28.99
CA LEU A 722 -24.98 7.26 -29.85
C LEU A 722 -24.68 8.69 -29.38
N ASN A 723 -23.54 8.86 -28.72
CA ASN A 723 -23.08 10.12 -28.11
C ASN A 723 -22.19 10.91 -29.10
N LYS A 724 -21.84 12.17 -28.76
CA LYS A 724 -21.02 13.09 -29.59
C LYS A 724 -21.61 13.43 -30.97
N VAL A 725 -22.93 13.40 -31.13
CA VAL A 725 -23.62 13.81 -32.38
C VAL A 725 -23.46 15.30 -32.69
N ASP A 726 -22.94 16.10 -31.76
CA ASP A 726 -22.52 17.49 -32.00
C ASP A 726 -21.20 17.63 -32.77
N GLU A 727 -20.41 16.55 -32.89
CA GLU A 727 -19.13 16.48 -33.62
C GLU A 727 -19.19 15.56 -34.86
N ALA A 728 -20.31 14.87 -35.10
CA ALA A 728 -20.47 13.90 -36.19
C ALA A 728 -21.55 14.32 -37.20
N ASP A 729 -21.30 14.10 -38.49
CA ASP A 729 -22.26 14.33 -39.57
C ASP A 729 -23.34 13.24 -39.63
N ALA A 730 -24.51 13.55 -40.21
CA ALA A 730 -25.66 12.64 -40.25
C ALA A 730 -25.35 11.30 -40.94
N GLU A 731 -24.58 11.30 -42.04
CA GLU A 731 -24.16 10.07 -42.74
C GLU A 731 -23.29 9.17 -41.87
N MET A 732 -22.47 9.76 -40.99
CA MET A 732 -21.63 9.02 -40.03
C MET A 732 -22.46 8.39 -38.92
N VAL A 733 -23.50 9.09 -38.43
CA VAL A 733 -24.43 8.55 -37.43
C VAL A 733 -25.22 7.36 -37.99
N GLU A 734 -25.70 7.43 -39.23
CA GLU A 734 -26.42 6.32 -39.88
C GLU A 734 -25.51 5.10 -40.13
N LEU A 735 -24.25 5.32 -40.50
CA LEU A 735 -23.25 4.26 -40.64
C LEU A 735 -23.00 3.56 -39.30
N VAL A 736 -22.70 4.32 -38.24
CA VAL A 736 -22.44 3.77 -36.90
C VAL A 736 -23.67 3.10 -36.31
N GLU A 737 -24.89 3.60 -36.55
CA GLU A 737 -26.11 2.88 -36.16
C GLU A 737 -26.19 1.50 -36.83
N THR A 738 -25.85 1.41 -38.12
CA THR A 738 -25.85 0.14 -38.86
C THR A 738 -24.82 -0.83 -38.29
N GLU A 739 -23.57 -0.39 -38.07
CA GLU A 739 -22.51 -1.21 -37.47
C GLU A 739 -22.87 -1.74 -36.07
N VAL A 740 -23.47 -0.90 -35.22
CA VAL A 740 -23.86 -1.32 -33.86
C VAL A 740 -25.04 -2.30 -33.89
N ARG A 741 -25.98 -2.17 -34.84
CA ARG A 741 -27.08 -3.15 -35.03
C ARG A 741 -26.55 -4.50 -35.50
N GLU A 742 -25.63 -4.53 -36.47
CA GLU A 742 -24.96 -5.77 -36.89
C GLU A 742 -24.27 -6.48 -35.72
N LEU A 743 -23.56 -5.71 -34.88
CA LEU A 743 -22.88 -6.22 -33.69
C LEU A 743 -23.84 -6.76 -32.61
N LEU A 744 -25.00 -6.13 -32.40
CA LEU A 744 -26.04 -6.67 -31.54
C LEU A 744 -26.55 -8.02 -32.06
N GLY A 745 -26.73 -8.14 -33.38
CA GLY A 745 -27.14 -9.37 -34.03
C GLY A 745 -26.12 -10.50 -33.85
N GLU A 746 -24.82 -10.20 -34.01
CA GLU A 746 -23.70 -11.12 -33.80
C GLU A 746 -23.74 -11.75 -32.40
N PHE A 747 -23.99 -10.95 -31.36
CA PHE A 747 -24.07 -11.43 -29.96
C PHE A 747 -25.48 -11.88 -29.52
N GLY A 748 -26.41 -12.04 -30.45
CA GLY A 748 -27.75 -12.59 -30.20
C GLY A 748 -28.65 -11.68 -29.36
N TYR A 749 -28.51 -10.36 -29.50
CA TYR A 749 -29.49 -9.37 -29.07
C TYR A 749 -30.47 -9.04 -30.22
N ASP A 750 -31.58 -8.38 -29.89
CA ASP A 750 -32.61 -8.00 -30.87
C ASP A 750 -32.17 -6.76 -31.66
N ALA A 751 -31.39 -6.98 -32.72
CA ALA A 751 -30.78 -5.92 -33.55
C ALA A 751 -31.81 -4.97 -34.17
N ASP A 752 -32.99 -5.48 -34.54
CA ASP A 752 -34.02 -4.72 -35.24
C ASP A 752 -34.83 -3.85 -34.27
N ASN A 753 -35.32 -4.44 -33.16
CA ASN A 753 -36.24 -3.75 -32.25
C ASN A 753 -35.54 -2.96 -31.13
N THR A 754 -34.22 -3.14 -30.91
CA THR A 754 -33.51 -2.38 -29.87
C THR A 754 -33.56 -0.87 -30.15
N PRO A 755 -33.96 -0.04 -29.17
CA PRO A 755 -33.94 1.42 -29.34
C PRO A 755 -32.51 1.94 -29.48
N VAL A 756 -32.27 2.69 -30.56
CA VAL A 756 -31.04 3.46 -30.80
C VAL A 756 -31.40 4.95 -30.72
N ILE A 757 -30.64 5.70 -29.93
CA ILE A 757 -30.92 7.12 -29.67
C ILE A 757 -29.65 7.93 -29.87
N ALA A 758 -29.62 8.71 -30.94
CA ALA A 758 -28.54 9.64 -31.26
C ALA A 758 -28.72 10.98 -30.52
N GLY A 759 -27.66 11.47 -29.87
CA GLY A 759 -27.63 12.76 -29.17
C GLY A 759 -26.25 13.18 -28.66
N SER A 760 -26.21 14.22 -27.84
CA SER A 760 -24.99 14.73 -27.20
C SER A 760 -25.19 14.94 -25.70
N ALA A 761 -24.49 14.14 -24.90
CA ALA A 761 -24.48 14.24 -23.45
C ALA A 761 -23.94 15.60 -22.97
N LEU A 762 -22.89 16.10 -23.62
CA LEU A 762 -22.26 17.38 -23.28
C LEU A 762 -23.22 18.55 -23.53
N CYS A 763 -23.91 18.57 -24.67
CA CYS A 763 -24.95 19.56 -24.96
C CYS A 763 -26.14 19.48 -23.99
N ALA A 764 -26.45 18.28 -23.47
CA ALA A 764 -27.51 18.09 -22.47
C ALA A 764 -27.10 18.56 -21.05
N LEU A 765 -25.81 18.45 -20.70
CA LEU A 765 -25.25 18.90 -19.43
C LEU A 765 -25.05 20.42 -19.40
N GLN A 766 -24.66 21.02 -20.53
CA GLN A 766 -24.43 22.46 -20.67
C GLN A 766 -25.70 23.27 -21.07
N ASP A 767 -26.81 22.59 -21.38
CA ASP A 767 -28.09 23.15 -21.89
C ASP A 767 -27.92 24.09 -23.11
N THR A 768 -26.92 23.82 -23.96
CA THR A 768 -26.53 24.67 -25.11
C THR A 768 -27.35 24.40 -26.37
N LYS A 769 -27.65 23.13 -26.66
CA LYS A 769 -28.44 22.67 -27.82
C LYS A 769 -29.49 21.65 -27.35
N PRO A 770 -30.72 22.07 -26.99
CA PRO A 770 -31.70 21.18 -26.37
C PRO A 770 -32.17 20.03 -27.27
N GLU A 771 -32.31 20.27 -28.59
CA GLU A 771 -32.81 19.30 -29.58
C GLU A 771 -31.94 18.04 -29.72
N ILE A 772 -30.61 18.18 -29.61
CA ILE A 772 -29.66 17.06 -29.65
C ILE A 772 -29.20 16.61 -28.25
N GLY A 773 -29.31 17.49 -27.25
CA GLY A 773 -28.97 17.19 -25.87
C GLY A 773 -30.18 16.75 -25.06
N ARG A 774 -30.79 17.71 -24.36
CA ARG A 774 -31.83 17.49 -23.36
C ARG A 774 -33.03 16.67 -23.86
N GLU A 775 -33.52 16.93 -25.07
CA GLU A 775 -34.67 16.21 -25.63
C GLU A 775 -34.33 14.75 -25.99
N ARG A 776 -33.07 14.48 -26.38
CA ARG A 776 -32.58 13.11 -26.63
C ARG A 776 -32.39 12.34 -25.33
N VAL A 777 -31.92 12.97 -24.25
CA VAL A 777 -31.87 12.33 -22.92
C VAL A 777 -33.27 12.08 -22.35
N LEU A 778 -34.24 12.95 -22.60
CA LEU A 778 -35.65 12.67 -22.26
C LEU A 778 -36.19 11.48 -23.06
N SER A 779 -35.91 11.44 -24.37
CA SER A 779 -36.28 10.30 -25.24
C SER A 779 -35.65 8.99 -24.76
N LEU A 780 -34.42 9.03 -24.25
CA LEU A 780 -33.72 7.88 -23.64
C LEU A 780 -34.43 7.38 -22.38
N LEU A 781 -34.92 8.28 -21.52
CA LEU A 781 -35.69 7.90 -20.33
C LEU A 781 -37.07 7.33 -20.70
N ASP A 782 -37.74 7.87 -21.74
CA ASP A 782 -39.01 7.33 -22.23
C ASP A 782 -38.85 5.96 -22.91
N ALA A 783 -37.73 5.74 -23.62
CA ALA A 783 -37.34 4.44 -24.13
C ALA A 783 -37.04 3.45 -22.98
N ALA A 784 -36.32 3.85 -21.93
CA ALA A 784 -36.08 3.02 -20.75
C ALA A 784 -37.39 2.61 -20.04
N ASP A 785 -38.35 3.55 -19.93
CA ASP A 785 -39.66 3.30 -19.32
C ASP A 785 -40.58 2.37 -20.14
N THR A 786 -40.32 2.20 -21.44
CA THR A 786 -41.13 1.38 -22.36
C THR A 786 -40.48 0.05 -22.73
N TRP A 787 -39.17 0.06 -23.03
CA TRP A 787 -38.41 -1.09 -23.49
C TRP A 787 -38.02 -2.05 -22.36
N PHE A 788 -37.45 -1.53 -21.26
CA PHE A 788 -37.07 -2.38 -20.14
C PHE A 788 -38.31 -2.97 -19.47
N LYS A 789 -38.35 -4.29 -19.30
CA LYS A 789 -39.37 -5.05 -18.59
C LYS A 789 -38.88 -5.24 -17.16
N ILE A 790 -39.76 -5.05 -16.18
CA ILE A 790 -39.40 -5.27 -14.78
C ILE A 790 -39.17 -6.78 -14.59
N PRO A 791 -37.99 -7.23 -14.13
CA PRO A 791 -37.71 -8.65 -13.96
C PRO A 791 -38.60 -9.25 -12.86
N LEU A 792 -39.04 -10.49 -13.05
CA LEU A 792 -39.86 -11.19 -12.07
C LEU A 792 -38.99 -11.58 -10.86
N ARG A 793 -39.18 -10.87 -9.75
CA ARG A 793 -38.36 -10.96 -8.53
C ARG A 793 -38.85 -12.12 -7.64
N ASP A 794 -37.95 -13.05 -7.31
CA ASP A 794 -38.20 -14.19 -6.42
C ASP A 794 -38.32 -13.75 -4.94
N LEU A 795 -39.47 -13.20 -4.54
CA LEU A 795 -39.65 -12.62 -3.21
C LEU A 795 -39.83 -13.65 -2.07
N ASP A 796 -40.36 -14.84 -2.37
CA ASP A 796 -40.69 -15.87 -1.37
C ASP A 796 -39.52 -16.84 -1.06
N LYS A 797 -38.43 -16.76 -1.83
CA LYS A 797 -37.22 -17.58 -1.61
C LYS A 797 -36.42 -17.05 -0.40
N PRO A 798 -35.61 -17.89 0.28
CA PRO A 798 -34.69 -17.42 1.32
C PRO A 798 -33.71 -16.37 0.77
N PHE A 799 -33.45 -15.32 1.55
CA PHE A 799 -32.68 -14.18 1.05
C PHE A 799 -31.24 -14.54 0.66
N LEU A 800 -30.76 -13.98 -0.45
CA LEU A 800 -29.38 -14.17 -0.92
C LEU A 800 -28.75 -12.82 -1.24
N PHE A 801 -27.76 -12.42 -0.44
CA PHE A 801 -27.12 -11.12 -0.56
C PHE A 801 -25.61 -11.28 -0.70
N PRO A 802 -25.06 -11.28 -1.94
CA PRO A 802 -23.62 -11.28 -2.17
C PRO A 802 -22.98 -9.99 -1.67
N VAL A 803 -21.84 -10.11 -0.99
CA VAL A 803 -21.07 -8.98 -0.47
C VAL A 803 -20.19 -8.39 -1.55
N GLU A 804 -20.35 -7.10 -1.79
CA GLU A 804 -19.56 -6.32 -2.75
C GLU A 804 -18.46 -5.52 -2.04
N HIS A 805 -18.83 -4.53 -1.23
CA HIS A 805 -17.90 -3.72 -0.43
C HIS A 805 -18.19 -3.80 1.08
N VAL A 806 -17.15 -3.57 1.89
CA VAL A 806 -17.20 -3.62 3.35
C VAL A 806 -16.59 -2.36 3.95
N TYR A 807 -17.45 -1.52 4.52
CA TYR A 807 -17.10 -0.27 5.18
C TYR A 807 -17.13 -0.44 6.71
N SER A 808 -16.33 0.34 7.42
CA SER A 808 -16.37 0.40 8.89
C SER A 808 -16.65 1.83 9.32
N ILE A 809 -17.86 2.08 9.82
CA ILE A 809 -18.28 3.41 10.27
C ILE A 809 -17.99 3.53 11.77
N LYS A 810 -17.04 4.41 12.12
CA LYS A 810 -16.66 4.70 13.51
C LYS A 810 -17.92 4.99 14.35
N GLY A 811 -18.13 4.21 15.39
CA GLY A 811 -19.28 4.34 16.30
C GLY A 811 -20.61 3.70 15.85
N ARG A 812 -20.73 3.21 14.60
CA ARG A 812 -21.91 2.43 14.16
C ARG A 812 -21.60 0.93 14.00
N GLY A 813 -20.45 0.58 13.42
CA GLY A 813 -20.04 -0.81 13.16
C GLY A 813 -19.73 -1.08 11.68
N THR A 814 -19.71 -2.36 11.32
CA THR A 814 -19.45 -2.86 9.96
C THR A 814 -20.69 -2.67 9.09
N VAL A 815 -20.55 -2.02 7.94
CA VAL A 815 -21.59 -1.85 6.92
C VAL A 815 -21.15 -2.61 5.66
N VAL A 816 -22.06 -3.37 5.10
CA VAL A 816 -21.82 -4.24 3.94
C VAL A 816 -22.78 -3.87 2.82
N THR A 817 -22.28 -3.67 1.60
CA THR A 817 -23.10 -3.28 0.44
C THR A 817 -23.21 -4.40 -0.59
N GLY A 818 -24.26 -4.32 -1.41
CA GLY A 818 -24.52 -5.21 -2.54
C GLY A 818 -26.00 -5.22 -2.94
N LYS A 819 -26.32 -5.98 -3.99
CA LYS A 819 -27.68 -6.22 -4.49
C LYS A 819 -28.29 -7.44 -3.82
N LEU A 820 -29.55 -7.33 -3.38
CA LEU A 820 -30.31 -8.48 -2.91
C LEU A 820 -30.81 -9.30 -4.12
N ILE A 821 -30.29 -10.51 -4.36
CA ILE A 821 -30.63 -11.28 -5.57
C ILE A 821 -32.03 -11.90 -5.49
N ARG A 822 -32.39 -12.47 -4.33
CA ARG A 822 -33.70 -13.09 -4.08
C ARG A 822 -34.12 -12.93 -2.63
N GLY A 823 -35.40 -13.11 -2.36
CA GLY A 823 -36.02 -13.06 -1.05
C GLY A 823 -36.34 -11.67 -0.52
N LYS A 824 -36.72 -11.61 0.75
CA LYS A 824 -36.87 -10.37 1.53
C LYS A 824 -36.04 -10.45 2.80
N MET A 825 -35.56 -9.30 3.27
CA MET A 825 -34.83 -9.17 4.54
C MET A 825 -35.38 -8.00 5.36
N LYS A 826 -35.36 -8.14 6.68
CA LYS A 826 -35.87 -7.14 7.63
C LYS A 826 -34.82 -6.79 8.66
N LYS A 827 -34.93 -5.58 9.19
CA LYS A 827 -34.15 -5.14 10.35
C LYS A 827 -34.48 -6.03 11.55
N GLY A 828 -33.47 -6.70 12.10
CA GLY A 828 -33.59 -7.68 13.16
C GLY A 828 -33.39 -9.13 12.73
N ASP A 829 -33.35 -9.43 11.42
CA ASP A 829 -33.15 -10.80 10.93
C ASP A 829 -31.75 -11.33 11.27
N ALA A 830 -31.71 -12.62 11.63
CA ALA A 830 -30.47 -13.35 11.90
C ALA A 830 -29.90 -13.93 10.59
N PHE A 831 -28.60 -13.74 10.39
CA PHE A 831 -27.90 -14.17 9.18
C PHE A 831 -26.69 -15.04 9.48
N GLU A 832 -26.26 -15.78 8.46
CA GLU A 832 -25.04 -16.57 8.43
C GLU A 832 -24.21 -16.14 7.21
N LEU A 833 -22.92 -15.91 7.42
CA LEU A 833 -21.96 -15.66 6.34
C LEU A 833 -21.52 -17.00 5.76
N ILE A 834 -21.55 -17.13 4.44
CA ILE A 834 -21.05 -18.29 3.73
C ILE A 834 -20.05 -17.85 2.67
N GLY A 835 -18.85 -18.42 2.76
CA GLY A 835 -17.78 -18.21 1.80
C GLY A 835 -16.42 -18.18 2.47
N PHE A 836 -15.42 -18.69 1.78
CA PHE A 836 -14.03 -18.74 2.19
C PHE A 836 -13.72 -19.43 3.53
N GLY A 837 -14.59 -20.34 3.97
CA GLY A 837 -14.49 -21.02 5.27
C GLY A 837 -14.96 -20.18 6.46
N SER A 838 -15.37 -18.92 6.25
CA SER A 838 -16.09 -18.15 7.25
C SER A 838 -17.51 -18.68 7.40
N LYS A 839 -17.89 -19.02 8.63
CA LYS A 839 -19.26 -19.40 9.04
C LYS A 839 -19.66 -18.62 10.30
N VAL A 840 -19.56 -17.30 10.20
CA VAL A 840 -19.88 -16.36 11.28
C VAL A 840 -21.36 -16.01 11.23
N LYS A 841 -22.01 -15.97 12.39
CA LYS A 841 -23.44 -15.65 12.55
C LYS A 841 -23.59 -14.25 13.13
N GLY A 842 -24.62 -13.53 12.69
CA GLY A 842 -24.86 -12.15 13.11
C GLY A 842 -26.32 -11.74 12.98
N THR A 843 -26.58 -10.46 13.19
CA THR A 843 -27.93 -9.88 13.09
C THR A 843 -27.91 -8.57 12.32
N ILE A 844 -28.89 -8.38 11.42
CA ILE A 844 -29.04 -7.13 10.65
C ILE A 844 -29.58 -6.05 11.59
N SER A 845 -28.76 -5.03 11.87
CA SER A 845 -29.13 -3.92 12.77
C SER A 845 -29.82 -2.74 12.07
N GLY A 846 -29.69 -2.66 10.74
CA GLY A 846 -30.26 -1.59 9.94
C GLY A 846 -30.03 -1.86 8.46
N ILE A 847 -30.98 -1.39 7.64
CA ILE A 847 -30.95 -1.49 6.18
C ILE A 847 -31.10 -0.05 5.67
N GLU A 848 -30.20 0.36 4.79
CA GLU A 848 -30.22 1.66 4.13
C GLU A 848 -30.13 1.46 2.60
N THR A 849 -30.72 2.35 1.81
CA THR A 849 -30.56 2.43 0.34
C THR A 849 -30.41 3.89 -0.03
N TYR A 850 -29.44 4.26 -0.86
CA TYR A 850 -29.16 5.66 -1.24
C TYR A 850 -29.23 6.68 -0.07
N HIS A 851 -28.58 6.32 1.05
CA HIS A 851 -28.60 7.03 2.34
C HIS A 851 -29.96 7.17 3.06
N LYS A 852 -31.07 6.71 2.48
CA LYS A 852 -32.41 6.61 3.06
C LYS A 852 -32.54 5.31 3.87
N THR A 853 -33.35 5.30 4.92
CA THR A 853 -33.57 4.08 5.73
C THR A 853 -34.71 3.23 5.17
N VAL A 854 -34.55 1.91 5.19
CA VAL A 854 -35.52 0.92 4.67
C VAL A 854 -35.89 -0.06 5.78
N ASP A 855 -37.18 -0.34 5.98
CA ASP A 855 -37.63 -1.33 6.99
C ASP A 855 -37.56 -2.77 6.49
N VAL A 856 -37.85 -2.99 5.20
CA VAL A 856 -37.82 -4.28 4.51
C VAL A 856 -37.10 -4.10 3.17
N GLY A 857 -35.99 -4.81 2.98
CA GLY A 857 -35.32 -4.95 1.69
C GLY A 857 -35.92 -6.11 0.89
N GLU A 858 -36.03 -5.96 -0.42
CA GLU A 858 -36.62 -6.95 -1.33
C GLU A 858 -35.64 -7.27 -2.47
N ALA A 859 -35.83 -8.42 -3.13
CA ALA A 859 -35.03 -8.83 -4.27
C ALA A 859 -34.99 -7.72 -5.34
N GLY A 860 -33.80 -7.46 -5.85
CA GLY A 860 -33.45 -6.41 -6.81
C GLY A 860 -33.12 -5.04 -6.20
N ASP A 861 -33.14 -4.86 -4.88
CA ASP A 861 -32.74 -3.58 -4.27
C ASP A 861 -31.22 -3.54 -3.97
N GLN A 862 -30.58 -2.39 -4.20
CA GLN A 862 -29.21 -2.09 -3.77
C GLN A 862 -29.21 -1.61 -2.31
N LEU A 863 -28.60 -2.37 -1.40
CA LEU A 863 -28.73 -2.16 0.05
C LEU A 863 -27.37 -2.03 0.75
N GLY A 864 -27.31 -1.13 1.74
CA GLY A 864 -26.27 -1.07 2.76
C GLY A 864 -26.77 -1.68 4.07
N LEU A 865 -26.19 -2.80 4.48
CA LEU A 865 -26.57 -3.56 5.67
C LEU A 865 -25.62 -3.25 6.82
N LEU A 866 -26.12 -2.63 7.89
CA LEU A 866 -25.40 -2.46 9.14
C LEU A 866 -25.50 -3.76 9.94
N ILE A 867 -24.40 -4.51 10.04
CA ILE A 867 -24.37 -5.82 10.71
C ILE A 867 -23.77 -5.75 12.12
N LYS A 868 -24.32 -6.55 13.03
CA LYS A 868 -23.82 -6.70 14.42
C LYS A 868 -23.28 -8.11 14.67
N GLY A 869 -22.26 -8.17 15.53
CA GLY A 869 -21.59 -9.40 15.93
C GLY A 869 -20.39 -9.82 15.06
N VAL A 870 -20.06 -9.03 14.03
CA VAL A 870 -19.05 -9.38 13.03
C VAL A 870 -18.08 -8.21 12.83
N SER A 871 -16.77 -8.47 12.87
CA SER A 871 -15.75 -7.45 12.65
C SER A 871 -15.54 -7.15 11.16
N LYS A 872 -14.74 -6.11 10.83
CA LYS A 872 -14.37 -5.85 9.43
C LYS A 872 -13.53 -7.01 8.85
N ASP A 873 -12.70 -7.65 9.67
CA ASP A 873 -11.72 -8.64 9.22
C ASP A 873 -12.37 -10.01 8.93
N ASP A 874 -13.56 -10.26 9.47
CA ASP A 874 -14.35 -11.48 9.22
C ASP A 874 -15.11 -11.46 7.87
N VAL A 875 -15.29 -10.26 7.27
CA VAL A 875 -16.10 -10.04 6.06
C VAL A 875 -15.26 -9.50 4.92
N ARG A 876 -15.45 -10.05 3.73
CA ARG A 876 -14.85 -9.53 2.49
C ARG A 876 -15.76 -9.72 1.28
N ARG A 877 -15.45 -9.01 0.20
CA ARG A 877 -16.01 -9.21 -1.14
C ARG A 877 -16.02 -10.69 -1.52
N GLY A 878 -17.13 -11.16 -2.07
CA GLY A 878 -17.33 -12.56 -2.47
C GLY A 878 -17.83 -13.52 -1.39
N ILE A 879 -18.04 -13.06 -0.15
CA ILE A 879 -18.88 -13.78 0.83
C ILE A 879 -20.35 -13.55 0.46
N VAL A 880 -21.23 -14.49 0.78
CA VAL A 880 -22.68 -14.32 0.65
C VAL A 880 -23.33 -14.33 2.03
N ILE A 881 -24.26 -13.40 2.26
CA ILE A 881 -25.11 -13.34 3.45
C ILE A 881 -26.42 -14.09 3.15
N VAL A 882 -26.75 -15.06 4.00
CA VAL A 882 -27.96 -15.89 3.87
C VAL A 882 -28.72 -15.97 5.21
N PRO A 883 -30.02 -16.32 5.22
CA PRO A 883 -30.74 -16.58 6.46
C PRO A 883 -30.11 -17.73 7.25
N GLN A 884 -30.00 -17.56 8.56
CA GLN A 884 -29.42 -18.56 9.44
C GLN A 884 -30.19 -19.89 9.37
N ASN A 885 -29.46 -21.02 9.37
CA ASN A 885 -30.00 -22.38 9.34
C ASN A 885 -30.74 -22.79 8.04
N ALA A 886 -30.68 -21.99 6.96
CA ALA A 886 -31.36 -22.30 5.69
C ALA A 886 -30.70 -23.42 4.84
N GLY A 887 -29.77 -24.19 5.40
CA GLY A 887 -29.19 -25.39 4.77
C GLY A 887 -28.19 -25.14 3.62
N PHE A 888 -27.90 -23.88 3.29
CA PHE A 888 -26.87 -23.51 2.31
C PHE A 888 -25.49 -24.09 2.69
N LYS A 889 -24.76 -24.56 1.68
CA LYS A 889 -23.44 -25.17 1.83
C LYS A 889 -22.42 -24.44 0.98
N ASP A 890 -21.20 -24.41 1.49
CA ASP A 890 -20.01 -24.02 0.77
C ASP A 890 -19.48 -25.17 -0.09
N CYS A 891 -19.04 -24.84 -1.29
CA CYS A 891 -18.59 -25.78 -2.32
C CYS A 891 -17.11 -25.53 -2.64
N VAL A 892 -16.33 -26.60 -2.81
CA VAL A 892 -14.89 -26.54 -3.19
C VAL A 892 -14.67 -27.00 -4.64
N ARG A 893 -15.62 -27.74 -5.22
CA ARG A 893 -15.49 -28.38 -6.53
C ARG A 893 -16.86 -28.54 -7.18
N PHE A 894 -16.99 -28.28 -8.48
CA PHE A 894 -18.25 -28.48 -9.19
C PHE A 894 -18.03 -28.91 -10.64
N GLU A 895 -18.98 -29.68 -11.18
CA GLU A 895 -19.13 -29.92 -12.60
C GLU A 895 -19.84 -28.72 -13.25
N ALA A 896 -19.41 -28.37 -14.45
CA ALA A 896 -19.99 -27.30 -15.26
C ALA A 896 -19.92 -27.62 -16.74
N LYS A 897 -20.88 -27.12 -17.50
CA LYS A 897 -20.77 -27.04 -18.96
C LYS A 897 -20.23 -25.65 -19.30
N THR A 898 -19.13 -25.60 -20.05
CA THR A 898 -18.41 -24.36 -20.38
C THR A 898 -18.17 -24.25 -21.88
N TYR A 899 -18.50 -23.09 -22.44
CA TYR A 899 -18.10 -22.67 -23.78
C TYR A 899 -16.81 -21.87 -23.68
N PHE A 900 -15.81 -22.22 -24.48
CA PHE A 900 -14.56 -21.47 -24.59
C PHE A 900 -14.62 -20.51 -25.77
N LEU A 901 -14.27 -19.25 -25.54
CA LEU A 901 -14.41 -18.19 -26.54
C LEU A 901 -13.36 -18.37 -27.64
N LYS A 902 -13.72 -17.97 -28.86
CA LYS A 902 -12.77 -17.92 -29.99
C LYS A 902 -11.82 -16.73 -29.87
N PRO A 903 -10.67 -16.71 -30.58
CA PRO A 903 -9.78 -15.55 -30.62
C PRO A 903 -10.49 -14.27 -31.11
N GLU A 904 -11.41 -14.39 -32.06
CA GLU A 904 -12.20 -13.27 -32.60
C GLU A 904 -13.20 -12.72 -31.56
N GLU A 905 -13.61 -13.56 -30.60
CA GLU A 905 -14.48 -13.22 -29.48
C GLU A 905 -13.68 -12.70 -28.25
N GLY A 906 -12.36 -12.52 -28.37
CA GLY A 906 -11.46 -12.11 -27.27
C GLY A 906 -10.96 -13.27 -26.38
N GLY A 907 -11.16 -14.51 -26.82
CA GLY A 907 -10.66 -15.74 -26.18
C GLY A 907 -9.19 -16.05 -26.47
N GLN A 908 -8.70 -17.18 -25.93
CA GLN A 908 -7.32 -17.62 -26.15
C GLN A 908 -7.10 -18.19 -27.55
N THR A 909 -5.90 -18.02 -28.10
CA THR A 909 -5.45 -18.66 -29.35
C THR A 909 -4.96 -20.09 -29.17
N LYS A 910 -4.57 -20.48 -27.95
CA LYS A 910 -4.05 -21.82 -27.63
C LYS A 910 -5.17 -22.73 -27.11
N PRO A 911 -5.13 -24.04 -27.43
CA PRO A 911 -6.08 -25.00 -26.86
C PRO A 911 -5.86 -25.19 -25.37
N LEU A 912 -6.94 -25.44 -24.63
CA LEU A 912 -6.92 -25.69 -23.20
C LEU A 912 -6.67 -27.18 -22.92
N ALA A 913 -5.74 -27.48 -22.01
CA ALA A 913 -5.46 -28.84 -21.52
C ALA A 913 -5.91 -29.05 -20.07
N ASN A 914 -5.89 -30.32 -19.63
CA ASN A 914 -6.13 -30.68 -18.24
C ASN A 914 -5.18 -29.99 -17.26
N PHE A 915 -5.67 -29.71 -16.04
CA PHE A 915 -4.94 -29.02 -14.96
C PHE A 915 -4.51 -27.58 -15.25
N TYR A 916 -5.09 -26.95 -16.28
CA TYR A 916 -4.91 -25.52 -16.52
C TYR A 916 -5.43 -24.67 -15.33
N SER A 917 -4.83 -23.49 -15.14
CA SER A 917 -5.06 -22.64 -13.96
C SER A 917 -5.48 -21.23 -14.38
N ASP A 918 -6.77 -20.93 -14.24
CA ASP A 918 -7.38 -19.64 -14.60
C ASP A 918 -8.06 -18.98 -13.39
N VAL A 919 -8.53 -17.74 -13.53
CA VAL A 919 -9.34 -17.08 -12.50
C VAL A 919 -10.82 -17.18 -12.87
N ALA A 920 -11.60 -17.89 -12.05
CA ALA A 920 -13.06 -17.93 -12.16
C ALA A 920 -13.70 -16.75 -11.42
N TYR A 921 -14.74 -16.18 -12.01
CA TYR A 921 -15.59 -15.10 -11.46
C TYR A 921 -17.04 -15.58 -11.41
N SER A 922 -17.72 -15.41 -10.28
CA SER A 922 -19.16 -15.63 -10.17
C SER A 922 -19.75 -14.83 -9.00
N LEU A 923 -20.94 -14.28 -9.19
CA LEU A 923 -21.53 -13.29 -8.28
C LEU A 923 -20.49 -12.17 -7.99
N THR A 924 -20.12 -11.96 -6.72
CA THR A 924 -19.08 -11.00 -6.33
C THR A 924 -17.72 -11.63 -5.99
N TRP A 925 -17.57 -12.97 -6.10
CA TRP A 925 -16.31 -13.66 -5.81
C TRP A 925 -15.48 -13.91 -7.06
N ASN A 926 -14.16 -13.84 -6.89
CA ASN A 926 -13.18 -14.24 -7.89
C ASN A 926 -12.07 -15.10 -7.25
N ARG A 927 -11.65 -16.18 -7.91
CA ARG A 927 -10.57 -17.06 -7.42
C ARG A 927 -9.80 -17.76 -8.52
N PRO A 928 -8.48 -17.98 -8.36
CA PRO A 928 -7.77 -18.96 -9.17
C PRO A 928 -8.37 -20.35 -8.94
N VAL A 929 -8.65 -21.05 -10.04
CA VAL A 929 -9.23 -22.39 -10.11
C VAL A 929 -8.35 -23.30 -10.93
N ILE A 930 -8.41 -24.61 -10.66
CA ILE A 930 -7.78 -25.63 -11.49
C ILE A 930 -8.87 -26.36 -12.26
N LEU A 931 -8.74 -26.36 -13.59
CA LEU A 931 -9.70 -26.94 -14.51
C LEU A 931 -9.32 -28.41 -14.80
N GLN A 932 -10.31 -29.29 -14.80
CA GLN A 932 -10.20 -30.66 -15.30
C GLN A 932 -11.26 -30.85 -16.37
N ILE A 933 -10.87 -31.34 -17.54
CA ILE A 933 -11.72 -31.58 -18.69
C ILE A 933 -12.14 -33.06 -18.61
N VAL A 934 -13.45 -33.34 -18.72
CA VAL A 934 -13.98 -34.69 -18.49
C VAL A 934 -14.02 -35.51 -19.78
N ASP A 935 -14.48 -34.90 -20.87
CA ASP A 935 -14.84 -35.62 -22.10
C ASP A 935 -13.78 -35.55 -23.21
N LYS A 936 -12.74 -34.73 -23.03
CA LYS A 936 -11.72 -34.40 -24.04
C LYS A 936 -10.35 -34.23 -23.39
N ASP A 937 -9.29 -34.55 -24.13
CA ASP A 937 -7.90 -34.33 -23.69
C ASP A 937 -7.45 -32.87 -23.89
N LEU A 938 -7.98 -32.23 -24.94
CA LEU A 938 -7.79 -30.82 -25.28
C LEU A 938 -9.14 -30.21 -25.68
N VAL A 939 -9.33 -28.93 -25.39
CA VAL A 939 -10.49 -28.15 -25.85
C VAL A 939 -10.01 -27.01 -26.72
N MET A 940 -10.53 -26.95 -27.94
CA MET A 940 -10.21 -25.87 -28.88
C MET A 940 -10.99 -24.59 -28.53
N PRO A 941 -10.44 -23.39 -28.80
CA PRO A 941 -11.21 -22.15 -28.75
C PRO A 941 -12.44 -22.24 -29.67
N GLY A 942 -13.61 -21.84 -29.17
CA GLY A 942 -14.90 -21.96 -29.85
C GLY A 942 -15.67 -23.27 -29.60
N GLU A 943 -15.16 -24.19 -28.78
CA GLU A 943 -15.86 -25.42 -28.42
C GLU A 943 -16.55 -25.36 -27.04
N ASP A 944 -17.60 -26.17 -26.88
CA ASP A 944 -18.13 -26.53 -25.57
C ASP A 944 -17.45 -27.80 -25.01
N ALA A 945 -17.32 -27.82 -23.68
CA ALA A 945 -16.81 -28.97 -22.93
C ALA A 945 -17.45 -29.04 -21.53
N ASN A 946 -17.58 -30.26 -21.01
CA ASN A 946 -17.87 -30.44 -19.58
C ASN A 946 -16.56 -30.45 -18.81
N ILE A 947 -16.48 -29.57 -17.80
CA ILE A 947 -15.31 -29.38 -16.97
C ILE A 947 -15.67 -29.53 -15.49
N ILE A 948 -14.69 -29.97 -14.70
CA ILE A 948 -14.73 -29.94 -13.24
C ILE A 948 -13.81 -28.80 -12.77
N VAL A 949 -14.41 -27.80 -12.12
CA VAL A 949 -13.72 -26.62 -11.61
C VAL A 949 -13.36 -26.84 -10.15
N ASN A 950 -12.10 -26.63 -9.79
CA ASN A 950 -11.58 -26.85 -8.44
C ASN A 950 -11.13 -25.52 -7.82
N LEU A 951 -11.85 -25.07 -6.79
CA LEU A 951 -11.71 -23.73 -6.19
C LEU A 951 -10.60 -23.66 -5.12
N GLY A 952 -10.18 -24.82 -4.58
CA GLY A 952 -9.18 -24.95 -3.51
C GLY A 952 -9.58 -24.40 -2.13
N VAL A 953 -10.55 -23.48 -2.08
CA VAL A 953 -11.15 -22.91 -0.89
C VAL A 953 -12.68 -22.94 -1.04
N PRO A 954 -13.44 -23.32 0.00
CA PRO A 954 -14.90 -23.28 -0.04
C PRO A 954 -15.46 -21.90 -0.41
N VAL A 955 -16.37 -21.81 -1.38
CA VAL A 955 -17.13 -20.60 -1.75
C VAL A 955 -18.62 -20.93 -1.98
N TYR A 956 -19.47 -19.92 -2.10
CA TYR A 956 -20.89 -20.14 -2.40
C TYR A 956 -21.09 -20.45 -3.89
N VAL A 957 -21.68 -21.62 -4.17
CA VAL A 957 -22.02 -22.08 -5.52
C VAL A 957 -23.33 -22.88 -5.46
N GLU A 958 -24.27 -22.58 -6.35
CA GLU A 958 -25.50 -23.38 -6.56
C GLU A 958 -25.61 -23.91 -8.01
N PRO A 959 -26.36 -25.00 -8.28
CA PRO A 959 -26.65 -25.44 -9.64
C PRO A 959 -27.36 -24.36 -10.45
N GLN A 960 -27.12 -24.32 -11.76
CA GLN A 960 -27.55 -23.27 -12.70
C GLN A 960 -26.91 -21.88 -12.49
N GLN A 961 -26.00 -21.72 -11.52
CA GLN A 961 -25.22 -20.49 -11.36
C GLN A 961 -24.24 -20.32 -12.55
N ARG A 962 -24.19 -19.12 -13.12
CA ARG A 962 -23.25 -18.76 -14.19
C ARG A 962 -21.89 -18.33 -13.62
N PHE A 963 -20.81 -18.59 -14.35
CA PHE A 963 -19.47 -18.09 -14.04
C PHE A 963 -18.67 -17.85 -15.32
N THR A 964 -17.66 -16.99 -15.23
CA THR A 964 -16.71 -16.72 -16.32
C THR A 964 -15.29 -17.08 -15.90
N LEU A 965 -14.46 -17.48 -16.87
CA LEU A 965 -13.05 -17.82 -16.70
C LEU A 965 -12.21 -16.74 -17.39
N ARG A 966 -11.22 -16.18 -16.69
CA ARG A 966 -10.30 -15.17 -17.21
C ARG A 966 -8.84 -15.55 -16.98
N SER A 967 -8.01 -15.23 -17.97
CA SER A 967 -6.55 -15.41 -17.96
C SER A 967 -5.90 -14.18 -18.58
N ASN A 968 -4.80 -13.69 -18.02
CA ASN A 968 -4.08 -12.49 -18.50
C ASN A 968 -5.01 -11.31 -18.86
N CYS A 969 -5.98 -11.03 -17.98
CA CYS A 969 -7.05 -10.04 -18.17
C CYS A 969 -8.01 -10.27 -19.36
N GLN A 970 -7.89 -11.31 -20.17
CA GLN A 970 -8.86 -11.68 -21.22
C GLN A 970 -9.91 -12.68 -20.71
N THR A 971 -11.05 -12.79 -21.40
CA THR A 971 -12.15 -13.70 -21.05
C THR A 971 -12.08 -14.96 -21.91
N VAL A 972 -11.78 -16.11 -21.27
CA VAL A 972 -11.41 -17.36 -21.94
C VAL A 972 -12.61 -18.28 -22.14
N GLY A 973 -13.56 -18.26 -21.21
CA GLY A 973 -14.72 -19.15 -21.26
C GLY A 973 -15.85 -18.71 -20.34
N THR A 974 -17.06 -19.16 -20.66
CA THR A 974 -18.28 -18.96 -19.85
C THR A 974 -18.91 -20.30 -19.55
N GLY A 975 -19.23 -20.55 -18.28
CA GLY A 975 -19.82 -21.80 -17.84
C GLY A 975 -21.07 -21.64 -17.00
N VAL A 976 -21.85 -22.72 -16.96
CA VAL A 976 -23.01 -22.91 -16.09
C VAL A 976 -22.75 -24.12 -15.20
N VAL A 977 -22.88 -23.95 -13.89
CA VAL A 977 -22.72 -25.02 -12.91
C VAL A 977 -23.82 -26.05 -13.09
N THR A 978 -23.46 -27.30 -13.35
CA THR A 978 -24.42 -28.41 -13.50
C THR A 978 -24.64 -29.12 -12.17
N LYS A 979 -23.57 -29.41 -11.41
CA LYS A 979 -23.63 -30.26 -10.21
C LYS A 979 -22.49 -29.94 -9.23
N LEU A 980 -22.80 -29.95 -7.94
CA LEU A 980 -21.83 -29.70 -6.87
C LEU A 980 -21.12 -31.00 -6.44
N LEU A 981 -19.82 -30.92 -6.19
CA LEU A 981 -18.97 -32.05 -5.76
C LEU A 981 -18.29 -31.75 -4.41
N ASN A 982 -18.28 -32.73 -3.51
CA ASN A 982 -17.71 -32.57 -2.17
C ASN A 982 -16.28 -33.14 -2.03
N GLU A 983 -15.83 -33.96 -2.98
CA GLU A 983 -14.56 -34.68 -2.88
C GLU A 983 -13.45 -34.00 -3.71
N VAL A 984 -12.34 -33.69 -3.05
CA VAL A 984 -11.14 -33.11 -3.67
C VAL A 984 -10.10 -34.22 -3.91
N PRO A 985 -9.72 -34.52 -5.17
CA PRO A 985 -8.69 -35.51 -5.46
C PRO A 985 -7.32 -35.12 -4.88
N ALA A 986 -6.55 -36.13 -4.45
CA ALA A 986 -5.23 -35.93 -3.83
C ALA A 986 -4.25 -35.16 -4.74
N GLU A 987 -4.34 -35.36 -6.06
CA GLU A 987 -3.56 -34.66 -7.10
C GLU A 987 -3.75 -33.15 -7.11
N ILE A 988 -4.87 -32.63 -6.61
CA ILE A 988 -5.16 -31.19 -6.61
C ILE A 988 -4.57 -30.53 -5.37
N VAL A 989 -4.52 -31.27 -4.25
CA VAL A 989 -3.99 -30.83 -2.96
C VAL A 989 -2.46 -30.92 -2.92
N ASP A 990 -1.88 -32.03 -3.37
CA ASP A 990 -0.43 -32.22 -3.39
C ASP A 990 0.20 -31.71 -4.70
N LYS A 991 1.00 -30.64 -4.58
CA LYS A 991 1.77 -30.05 -5.69
C LYS A 991 2.71 -31.06 -6.39
N LYS A 992 3.19 -32.10 -5.70
CA LYS A 992 4.03 -33.15 -6.30
C LYS A 992 3.21 -34.07 -7.20
N LEU A 993 2.08 -34.57 -6.70
CA LEU A 993 1.16 -35.39 -7.49
C LEU A 993 0.62 -34.61 -8.70
N ARG A 994 0.27 -33.33 -8.53
CA ARG A 994 -0.14 -32.46 -9.64
C ARG A 994 0.94 -32.35 -10.73
N LYS A 995 2.20 -32.11 -10.33
CA LYS A 995 3.32 -32.06 -11.28
C LYS A 995 3.60 -33.40 -11.96
N LYS A 996 3.25 -34.52 -11.33
CA LYS A 996 3.32 -35.84 -11.95
C LYS A 996 2.22 -35.99 -13.01
N ALA A 997 0.97 -35.73 -12.65
CA ALA A 997 -0.16 -35.78 -13.59
C ALA A 997 0.03 -34.83 -14.79
N MET A 998 0.52 -33.60 -14.57
CA MET A 998 0.84 -32.67 -15.67
C MET A 998 1.99 -33.13 -16.58
N ARG A 999 2.91 -33.99 -16.10
CA ARG A 999 3.92 -34.60 -16.97
C ARG A 999 3.34 -35.76 -17.76
N GLU A 1000 2.55 -36.61 -17.11
CA GLU A 1000 1.86 -37.73 -17.74
C GLU A 1000 0.93 -37.24 -18.85
N GLU A 1001 0.27 -36.09 -18.66
CA GLU A 1001 -0.56 -35.46 -19.71
C GLU A 1001 0.29 -34.87 -20.85
N VAL A 1002 1.47 -34.29 -20.58
CA VAL A 1002 2.40 -33.84 -21.63
C VAL A 1002 2.97 -35.01 -22.42
N GLU A 1003 3.34 -36.10 -21.75
CA GLU A 1003 3.82 -37.34 -22.37
C GLU A 1003 2.71 -37.98 -23.24
N LYS A 1004 1.46 -37.92 -22.80
CA LYS A 1004 0.27 -38.38 -23.56
C LYS A 1004 -0.03 -37.51 -24.79
N LEU A 1005 0.09 -36.19 -24.67
CA LEU A 1005 -0.20 -35.24 -25.75
C LEU A 1005 0.93 -35.09 -26.77
N GLY A 1006 2.18 -35.43 -26.39
CA GLY A 1006 3.35 -35.34 -27.27
C GLY A 1006 3.87 -33.91 -27.48
N PHE A 1007 3.29 -32.91 -26.82
CA PHE A 1007 3.76 -31.52 -26.78
C PHE A 1007 3.39 -30.87 -25.44
N ASN A 1008 4.00 -29.74 -25.09
CA ASN A 1008 3.65 -28.99 -23.87
C ASN A 1008 2.48 -28.01 -24.14
N PRO A 1009 1.26 -28.23 -23.61
CA PRO A 1009 0.14 -27.31 -23.77
C PRO A 1009 0.17 -26.15 -22.75
N TYR A 1010 1.06 -26.20 -21.76
CA TYR A 1010 1.17 -25.18 -20.70
C TYR A 1010 2.16 -24.07 -21.08
N SER A 1011 2.11 -22.92 -20.39
CA SER A 1011 3.07 -21.84 -20.61
C SER A 1011 4.53 -22.30 -20.41
N GLU A 1012 5.48 -21.61 -21.03
CA GLU A 1012 6.90 -21.99 -20.97
C GLU A 1012 7.42 -22.09 -19.54
N ASP A 1013 7.00 -21.19 -18.64
CA ASP A 1013 7.37 -21.23 -17.23
C ASP A 1013 6.91 -22.50 -16.54
N VAL A 1014 5.72 -23.00 -16.89
CA VAL A 1014 5.20 -24.27 -16.40
C VAL A 1014 6.00 -25.43 -16.99
N GLY A 1015 6.32 -25.40 -18.28
CA GLY A 1015 7.20 -26.37 -18.93
C GLY A 1015 8.58 -26.48 -18.24
N ARG A 1016 9.25 -25.33 -18.03
CA ARG A 1016 10.51 -25.21 -17.28
C ARG A 1016 10.35 -25.75 -15.85
N LYS A 1017 9.27 -25.38 -15.14
CA LYS A 1017 8.95 -25.85 -13.76
C LYS A 1017 8.58 -27.35 -13.68
N LEU A 1018 8.21 -27.97 -14.80
CA LEU A 1018 7.99 -29.41 -14.92
C LEU A 1018 9.28 -30.18 -15.26
N LYS A 1019 10.41 -29.53 -15.56
CA LYS A 1019 11.67 -30.16 -16.00
C LYS A 1019 11.50 -31.10 -17.21
N LEU A 1020 10.59 -30.74 -18.11
CA LEU A 1020 10.52 -31.38 -19.42
C LEU A 1020 11.77 -30.96 -20.19
N LYS A 1021 12.50 -31.92 -20.77
CA LYS A 1021 13.56 -31.58 -21.73
C LYS A 1021 12.87 -31.01 -22.97
N GLY A 1022 13.40 -29.91 -23.50
CA GLY A 1022 13.00 -29.48 -24.83
C GLY A 1022 13.48 -30.49 -25.86
N GLU A 1023 12.55 -30.92 -26.72
CA GLU A 1023 12.83 -31.30 -28.11
C GLU A 1023 12.29 -30.17 -29.00
#